data_AF-A0A1Q9DAU2-F1
#
_entry.id   AF-A0A1Q9DAU2-F1
#
_cell.length_a   1.000
_cell.length_b   1.000
_cell.length_c   1.000
_cell.angle_alpha   90.00
_cell.angle_beta   90.00
_cell.angle_gamma   90.00
#
_symmetry.space_group_name_H-M   'P 1'
#
loop_
_entity.id
_entity.type
_entity.pdbx_description
1 polymer ?
#
loop_
_entity_poly.entity_id
_entity_poly.type
_entity_poly.pdbx_seq_one_letter_code
_entity_poly.pdbx_strand_id
1 'polypeptide(L)'
;MSISHARNLQSTSAESVDALAYRLILCVFAIVAWMLSKRRPPKRVCRCLDMLNQALFDWIWRPAARWCRTSFQVQQIFGAITMARSAIWLRMHWRSNLAKQIGRMMPAFVREVWWPDATTNKSDALNLFLNMQLAALLRPEAQTDSAWLYCWWQRGFRYVGMARARRADQCKSGGPLSRFVEHLSLRTRQHHRDSQKFRYRKARAYAGGSFWWLPTFVGPVNQVAAMEFLEIQVHKPNANARPTADQGSSRCKGGHRKRPPKWRRRCASARPKHAAWEAHVGSRQLEKRMAPSIAAEELDMSQWSFSQAYRHMQRCHVAATAIAGPLSIYMPVFKQLLMIWAAAGNALDWSLLETTWKVPCGPVAVARLCHLVKGPQRLKRVRKLVNDALALRGLPTTRLTTIPVPIPEMVGPARRRFAETLGHVMPCQMVEWCMSRIRFSHCKIRSHKDSWTHVRDAKNLDWEVFRCTPAGTMQDALRGRAMQRVEKAWDVPRFLKNSELNLKFQQCLGKAFALVAACRGCRPPKEDLSAYRRRRDACSAEYNAHTQGMQSTSTCSLIPDDKCKKFAWRMPRDVYHFLLAYFVMLAANWQMTTMCAVSANQLVFDVVMALIPKHLVSFLGLSRRTWILPYSYATIKAKCFKTAGRAGRSCFVEGHSCVRKIISWATWPKKSCWRMVSRGLQIALERGPENWQVWNLRDAPAIVRKRLANLHVPDSRFTCGRCGCAKAPWQATVHDAGQFFECVTVTDALRAARETLQMTAERTGCFYTCVFRRKKKAGFLSPHRFRFLPRRFRCFDFQELFLVFAAAISVTYVSVGDRIVKLSTLCIGGIMSMIASAMVLCVSEHKWLQNRAEWQAAGFSASLPWSRQVAALRYVDDLLQVSAMYCAKCLTEVPGLVYEVPFNLAESGTKVTWIDLCLDLDLESPAIGMAQKPVIIQPPWAAKQGYVRSWLCPSSLFSASSLAVSAMFLPLLQLVLLVGWFLGPVMATNRIGRNGERFRPGKPSGSGRRTDERARHPEAVQRLVLDIRTDDLGRSRKRSRRNRRRSSSSESSSSSRNKKKDKQEIARLKALLAEKEAEESKRMAAQKLADAETARKREMEDFKASVLALLPKQPSQVLPPSETGVEQKAAFTAEVAQRAGYFVHEVADFTGCASWDDVETRLKDVSNTKLKEMLQRKGVAEVPSSKPAVIKAAMRSLRAEFPRVQ
;
A
#
# COMPACT_ATOMS: atom_id res chain seq x y z
N MET A 1 48.79 -25.33 10.88
CA MET A 1 48.88 -24.37 9.76
C MET A 1 49.43 -23.07 10.30
N SER A 2 50.55 -22.60 9.74
CA SER A 2 51.30 -21.43 10.19
C SER A 2 50.81 -20.14 9.55
N ILE A 3 51.12 -18.99 10.17
CA ILE A 3 50.82 -17.63 9.71
C ILE A 3 51.46 -17.33 8.34
N SER A 4 52.52 -18.04 7.95
CA SER A 4 53.17 -17.89 6.63
C SER A 4 52.21 -18.09 5.45
N HIS A 5 51.21 -18.96 5.57
CA HIS A 5 50.21 -19.17 4.51
C HIS A 5 49.21 -18.01 4.35
N ALA A 6 49.11 -17.10 5.34
CA ALA A 6 48.16 -15.98 5.28
C ALA A 6 48.72 -14.75 4.56
N ARG A 7 50.06 -14.59 4.47
CA ARG A 7 50.69 -13.46 3.75
C ARG A 7 50.73 -13.65 2.24
N ASN A 8 50.83 -14.89 1.74
CA ASN A 8 50.79 -15.18 0.30
C ASN A 8 49.42 -14.98 -0.37
N LEU A 9 48.37 -14.62 0.40
CA LEU A 9 47.03 -14.30 -0.10
C LEU A 9 46.88 -12.87 -0.65
N GLN A 10 47.90 -12.01 -0.51
CA GLN A 10 47.85 -10.61 -0.98
C GLN A 10 48.57 -10.36 -2.31
N SER A 11 49.36 -11.31 -2.81
CA SER A 11 50.20 -11.15 -4.02
C SER A 11 49.78 -11.98 -5.23
N THR A 12 48.73 -12.81 -5.12
CA THR A 12 48.24 -13.64 -6.22
C THR A 12 47.13 -12.96 -7.03
N SER A 13 47.21 -13.07 -8.35
CA SER A 13 46.21 -12.61 -9.31
C SER A 13 44.81 -13.17 -9.02
N ALA A 14 43.78 -12.44 -9.47
CA ALA A 14 42.38 -12.57 -9.06
C ALA A 14 41.86 -14.02 -8.84
N GLU A 15 42.01 -14.53 -7.61
CA GLU A 15 41.45 -15.82 -7.23
C GLU A 15 39.93 -15.80 -7.42
N SER A 16 39.40 -16.82 -8.10
CA SER A 16 37.97 -16.90 -8.36
C SER A 16 37.17 -16.96 -7.05
N VAL A 17 35.96 -16.37 -7.07
CA VAL A 17 35.04 -16.38 -5.92
C VAL A 17 34.74 -17.82 -5.45
N ASP A 18 34.85 -18.79 -6.35
CA ASP A 18 34.74 -20.22 -6.04
C ASP A 18 35.91 -20.74 -5.19
N ALA A 19 37.15 -20.41 -5.54
CA ALA A 19 38.34 -20.81 -4.77
C ALA A 19 38.34 -20.22 -3.36
N LEU A 20 37.97 -18.94 -3.22
CA LEU A 20 37.89 -18.27 -1.92
C LEU A 20 36.77 -18.86 -1.04
N ALA A 21 35.60 -19.14 -1.62
CA ALA A 21 34.51 -19.80 -0.91
C ALA A 21 34.88 -21.23 -0.47
N TYR A 22 35.56 -21.98 -1.33
CA TYR A 22 36.06 -23.32 -1.02
C TYR A 22 37.06 -23.33 0.14
N ARG A 23 38.07 -22.45 0.11
CA ARG A 23 39.03 -22.28 1.21
C ARG A 23 38.35 -21.92 2.52
N LEU A 24 37.38 -20.99 2.50
CA LEU A 24 36.62 -20.62 3.70
C LEU A 24 35.83 -21.80 4.29
N ILE A 25 35.25 -22.65 3.44
CA ILE A 25 34.55 -23.87 3.86
C ILE A 25 35.52 -24.85 4.53
N LEU A 26 36.70 -25.09 3.95
CA LEU A 26 37.74 -25.92 4.54
C LEU A 26 38.21 -25.37 5.90
N CYS A 27 38.44 -24.06 6.03
CA CYS A 27 38.79 -23.42 7.30
C CYS A 27 37.69 -23.62 8.36
N VAL A 28 36.42 -23.49 8.00
CA VAL A 28 35.28 -23.75 8.91
C VAL A 28 35.29 -25.20 9.40
N PHE A 29 35.54 -26.18 8.53
CA PHE A 29 35.60 -27.59 8.94
C PHE A 29 36.86 -27.96 9.72
N ALA A 30 38.02 -27.34 9.44
CA ALA A 30 39.22 -27.49 10.27
C ALA A 30 38.98 -26.98 11.70
N ILE A 31 38.28 -25.85 11.86
CA ILE A 31 37.85 -25.35 13.17
C ILE A 31 36.89 -26.37 13.84
N VAL A 32 35.94 -26.95 13.10
CA VAL A 32 35.04 -27.98 13.64
C VAL A 32 35.80 -29.23 14.10
N ALA A 33 36.77 -29.71 13.33
CA ALA A 33 37.61 -30.86 13.68
C ALA A 33 38.30 -30.64 15.03
N TRP A 34 38.97 -29.49 15.19
CA TRP A 34 39.61 -29.07 16.43
C TRP A 34 38.60 -28.92 17.58
N MET A 35 37.41 -28.35 17.32
CA MET A 35 36.36 -28.18 18.34
C MET A 35 35.76 -29.51 18.83
N LEU A 36 35.71 -30.54 17.97
CA LEU A 36 35.21 -31.88 18.30
C LEU A 36 36.26 -32.77 18.97
N SER A 37 37.56 -32.52 18.72
CA SER A 37 38.64 -33.19 19.47
C SER A 37 38.61 -32.79 20.95
N LYS A 38 38.38 -31.50 21.27
CA LYS A 38 38.30 -30.98 22.64
C LYS A 38 37.13 -31.59 23.45
N ARG A 39 37.28 -31.59 24.80
CA ARG A 39 36.26 -32.09 25.76
C ARG A 39 35.07 -31.15 25.92
N ARG A 40 35.29 -29.82 25.80
CA ARG A 40 34.25 -28.78 25.88
C ARG A 40 34.57 -27.67 24.86
N PRO A 41 33.73 -27.46 23.83
CA PRO A 41 33.91 -26.36 22.88
C PRO A 41 33.72 -24.97 23.56
N PRO A 42 34.57 -23.95 23.27
CA PRO A 42 34.36 -22.59 23.75
C PRO A 42 33.01 -21.97 23.37
N LYS A 43 32.30 -21.43 24.36
CA LYS A 43 31.00 -20.74 24.19
C LYS A 43 31.08 -19.54 23.24
N ARG A 44 32.22 -18.85 23.16
CA ARG A 44 32.44 -17.67 22.27
C ARG A 44 32.28 -18.06 20.80
N VAL A 45 32.97 -19.10 20.34
CA VAL A 45 32.88 -19.59 18.94
C VAL A 45 31.46 -19.99 18.57
N CYS A 46 30.73 -20.63 19.49
CA CYS A 46 29.33 -20.99 19.28
C CYS A 46 28.45 -19.74 19.03
N ARG A 47 28.63 -18.67 19.81
CA ARG A 47 27.95 -17.39 19.60
C ARG A 47 28.34 -16.75 18.26
N CYS A 48 29.62 -16.78 17.89
CA CYS A 48 30.08 -16.26 16.59
C CYS A 48 29.41 -16.99 15.42
N LEU A 49 29.35 -18.33 15.45
CA LEU A 49 28.63 -19.12 14.45
C LEU A 49 27.12 -18.87 14.45
N ASP A 50 26.48 -18.66 15.60
CA ASP A 50 25.07 -18.24 15.69
C ASP A 50 24.83 -16.88 15.01
N MET A 51 25.69 -15.88 15.25
CA MET A 51 25.58 -14.55 14.63
C MET A 51 25.81 -14.60 13.12
N LEU A 52 26.88 -15.26 12.67
CA LEU A 52 27.20 -15.45 11.25
C LEU A 52 26.06 -16.16 10.52
N ASN A 53 25.51 -17.22 11.10
CA ASN A 53 24.41 -17.97 10.49
C ASN A 53 23.13 -17.14 10.37
N GLN A 54 22.83 -16.30 11.36
CA GLN A 54 21.67 -15.41 11.32
C GLN A 54 21.86 -14.26 10.32
N ALA A 55 23.06 -13.67 10.22
CA ALA A 55 23.39 -12.65 9.23
C ALA A 55 23.27 -13.18 7.79
N LEU A 56 23.88 -14.33 7.50
CA LEU A 56 23.79 -14.99 6.20
C LEU A 56 22.34 -15.42 5.87
N PHE A 57 21.58 -15.90 6.86
CA PHE A 57 20.16 -16.20 6.65
C PHE A 57 19.36 -14.94 6.25
N ASP A 58 19.51 -13.84 6.97
CA ASP A 58 18.75 -12.61 6.70
C ASP A 58 19.16 -11.95 5.36
N TRP A 59 20.42 -12.15 4.94
CA TRP A 59 20.90 -11.76 3.61
C TRP A 59 20.23 -12.57 2.48
N ILE A 60 20.24 -13.90 2.58
CA ILE A 60 19.66 -14.80 1.56
C ILE A 60 18.12 -14.71 1.53
N TRP A 61 17.46 -14.52 2.67
CA TRP A 61 16.00 -14.57 2.82
C TRP A 61 15.38 -13.27 3.37
N ARG A 62 15.65 -12.14 2.70
CA ARG A 62 15.08 -10.81 3.04
C ARG A 62 13.54 -10.85 3.27
N PRO A 63 13.00 -10.42 4.43
CA PRO A 63 11.57 -10.55 4.76
C PRO A 63 10.56 -9.84 3.83
N ALA A 64 11.01 -8.82 3.09
CA ALA A 64 10.17 -7.96 2.25
C ALA A 64 10.30 -8.22 0.73
N ALA A 65 11.35 -8.92 0.30
CA ALA A 65 11.66 -9.08 -1.12
C ALA A 65 11.02 -10.36 -1.71
N ARG A 66 10.81 -10.37 -3.03
CA ARG A 66 10.85 -11.64 -3.79
C ARG A 66 12.30 -12.12 -3.73
N TRP A 67 12.52 -13.43 -3.54
CA TRP A 67 13.86 -14.02 -3.38
C TRP A 67 14.84 -13.50 -4.43
N CYS A 68 15.93 -12.87 -3.98
CA CYS A 68 17.07 -12.60 -4.83
C CYS A 68 17.69 -13.95 -5.22
N ARG A 69 18.03 -14.15 -6.49
CA ARG A 69 18.93 -15.26 -6.87
C ARG A 69 20.25 -14.99 -6.16
N THR A 70 20.54 -15.70 -5.08
CA THR A 70 21.83 -15.62 -4.39
C THR A 70 22.82 -16.51 -5.11
N SER A 71 24.09 -16.08 -5.15
CA SER A 71 25.16 -16.90 -5.70
C SER A 71 25.26 -18.22 -4.94
N PHE A 72 25.75 -19.26 -5.62
CA PHE A 72 25.76 -20.61 -5.06
C PHE A 72 26.79 -20.74 -3.93
N GLN A 73 27.94 -20.10 -4.07
CA GLN A 73 29.04 -20.02 -3.12
C GLN A 73 28.57 -19.51 -1.75
N VAL A 74 27.71 -18.48 -1.74
CA VAL A 74 27.07 -17.95 -0.53
C VAL A 74 26.18 -18.98 0.17
N GLN A 75 25.49 -19.82 -0.61
CA GLN A 75 24.68 -20.90 -0.07
C GLN A 75 25.55 -22.00 0.55
N GLN A 76 26.71 -22.30 -0.05
CA GLN A 76 27.68 -23.25 0.52
C GLN A 76 28.28 -22.76 1.83
N ILE A 77 28.72 -21.49 1.89
CA ILE A 77 29.25 -20.87 3.12
C ILE A 77 28.21 -20.88 4.23
N PHE A 78 26.96 -20.52 3.92
CA PHE A 78 25.83 -20.62 4.86
C PHE A 78 25.56 -22.07 5.32
N GLY A 79 25.66 -23.03 4.39
CA GLY A 79 25.54 -24.46 4.69
C GLY A 79 26.64 -24.96 5.64
N ALA A 80 27.90 -24.63 5.34
CA ALA A 80 29.06 -24.99 6.16
C ALA A 80 28.95 -24.42 7.57
N ILE A 81 28.60 -23.13 7.71
CA ILE A 81 28.39 -22.49 9.02
C ILE A 81 27.20 -23.13 9.75
N THR A 82 26.10 -23.47 9.06
CA THR A 82 24.98 -24.21 9.68
C THR A 82 25.42 -25.58 10.18
N MET A 83 26.16 -26.36 9.39
CA MET A 83 26.64 -27.70 9.75
C MET A 83 27.63 -27.63 10.93
N ALA A 84 28.61 -26.73 10.87
CA ALA A 84 29.60 -26.50 11.92
C ALA A 84 28.93 -26.19 13.27
N ARG A 85 28.00 -25.24 13.27
CA ARG A 85 27.15 -24.87 14.41
C ARG A 85 26.36 -26.05 14.94
N SER A 86 25.89 -26.94 14.06
CA SER A 86 25.09 -28.13 14.41
C SER A 86 25.94 -29.26 15.01
N ALA A 87 27.13 -29.51 14.48
CA ALA A 87 28.08 -30.50 14.99
C ALA A 87 28.63 -30.11 16.38
N ILE A 88 28.97 -28.83 16.57
CA ILE A 88 29.41 -28.28 17.87
C ILE A 88 28.25 -28.31 18.88
N TRP A 89 27.02 -28.02 18.45
CA TRP A 89 25.83 -28.15 19.30
C TRP A 89 25.62 -29.60 19.77
N LEU A 90 25.78 -30.60 18.90
CA LEU A 90 25.73 -32.02 19.30
C LEU A 90 26.80 -32.35 20.35
N ARG A 91 28.03 -31.83 20.21
CA ARG A 91 29.11 -32.03 21.19
C ARG A 91 28.81 -31.42 22.55
N MET A 92 28.23 -30.21 22.60
CA MET A 92 27.82 -29.57 23.85
C MET A 92 26.59 -30.24 24.50
N HIS A 93 25.75 -30.91 23.71
CA HIS A 93 24.44 -31.42 24.16
C HIS A 93 24.23 -32.91 23.92
N TRP A 94 25.30 -33.72 23.84
CA TRP A 94 25.28 -35.15 23.52
C TRP A 94 24.37 -35.98 24.44
N ARG A 95 24.26 -35.58 25.72
CA ARG A 95 23.36 -36.22 26.70
C ARG A 95 21.88 -35.94 26.46
N SER A 96 21.53 -34.93 25.65
CA SER A 96 20.14 -34.55 25.41
C SER A 96 19.39 -35.59 24.58
N ASN A 97 18.10 -35.79 24.86
CA ASN A 97 17.26 -36.71 24.11
C ASN A 97 17.20 -36.38 22.60
N LEU A 98 17.37 -35.11 22.21
CA LEU A 98 17.39 -34.70 20.81
C LEU A 98 18.72 -35.07 20.14
N ALA A 99 19.86 -34.87 20.80
CA ALA A 99 21.14 -35.35 20.29
C ALA A 99 21.13 -36.89 20.16
N LYS A 100 20.65 -37.62 21.18
CA LYS A 100 20.47 -39.09 21.12
C LYS A 100 19.47 -39.57 20.06
N GLN A 101 18.57 -38.71 19.58
CA GLN A 101 17.69 -39.01 18.44
C GLN A 101 18.41 -38.79 17.10
N ILE A 102 19.31 -37.81 17.02
CA ILE A 102 20.10 -37.51 15.81
C ILE A 102 21.22 -38.53 15.65
N GLY A 103 21.95 -38.86 16.72
CA GLY A 103 23.00 -39.88 16.70
C GLY A 103 22.50 -41.27 16.29
N ARG A 104 21.24 -41.60 16.60
CA ARG A 104 20.61 -42.85 16.12
C ARG A 104 20.40 -42.91 14.60
N MET A 105 20.52 -41.81 13.88
CA MET A 105 20.48 -41.76 12.41
C MET A 105 21.88 -41.79 11.78
N MET A 106 22.93 -41.99 12.59
CA MET A 106 24.32 -42.09 12.17
C MET A 106 24.83 -43.53 12.35
N PRO A 107 25.74 -44.01 11.47
CA PRO A 107 26.44 -45.28 11.65
C PRO A 107 27.12 -45.38 13.02
N ALA A 108 27.26 -46.58 13.57
CA ALA A 108 27.89 -46.83 14.86
C ALA A 108 29.21 -46.09 15.06
N PHE A 109 30.15 -46.31 14.14
CA PHE A 109 31.46 -45.67 14.11
C PHE A 109 31.39 -44.13 14.13
N VAL A 110 30.50 -43.52 13.33
CA VAL A 110 30.35 -42.06 13.27
C VAL A 110 29.82 -41.46 14.60
N ARG A 111 29.14 -42.26 15.45
CA ARG A 111 28.65 -41.78 16.75
C ARG A 111 29.78 -41.48 17.75
N GLU A 112 30.93 -42.16 17.62
CA GLU A 112 32.08 -42.07 18.54
C GLU A 112 32.65 -40.64 18.66
N VAL A 113 32.48 -39.82 17.61
CA VAL A 113 32.82 -38.39 17.59
C VAL A 113 32.18 -37.61 18.76
N TRP A 114 30.95 -37.97 19.17
CA TRP A 114 30.21 -37.28 20.23
C TRP A 114 29.92 -38.14 21.46
N TRP A 115 29.67 -39.43 21.29
CA TRP A 115 29.35 -40.40 22.34
C TRP A 115 30.53 -41.36 22.53
N PRO A 116 31.39 -41.15 23.54
CA PRO A 116 32.55 -42.01 23.78
C PRO A 116 32.11 -43.30 24.47
N ASP A 117 31.86 -44.34 23.68
CA ASP A 117 31.68 -45.72 24.14
C ASP A 117 32.93 -46.55 23.75
N ALA A 118 33.95 -46.52 24.63
CA ALA A 118 35.07 -47.48 24.78
C ALA A 118 36.00 -47.90 23.59
N THR A 119 35.92 -47.34 22.37
CA THR A 119 36.76 -47.75 21.22
C THR A 119 37.90 -46.78 20.85
N THR A 120 38.89 -47.29 20.10
CA THR A 120 40.24 -46.70 19.94
C THR A 120 40.44 -45.69 18.80
N ASN A 121 39.53 -45.54 17.83
CA ASN A 121 39.80 -44.76 16.60
C ASN A 121 38.85 -43.58 16.32
N LYS A 122 38.79 -42.64 17.27
CA LYS A 122 38.00 -41.41 17.16
C LYS A 122 38.46 -40.48 16.01
N SER A 123 39.71 -40.57 15.57
CA SER A 123 40.26 -39.71 14.49
C SER A 123 39.57 -40.01 13.17
N ASP A 124 39.48 -41.30 12.81
CA ASP A 124 38.94 -41.71 11.52
C ASP A 124 37.42 -41.55 11.47
N ALA A 125 36.72 -41.78 12.59
CA ALA A 125 35.31 -41.44 12.74
C ALA A 125 35.03 -39.94 12.52
N LEU A 126 35.93 -39.06 12.97
CA LEU A 126 35.85 -37.61 12.77
C LEU A 126 36.14 -37.23 11.31
N ASN A 127 37.18 -37.80 10.70
CA ASN A 127 37.51 -37.56 9.30
C ASN A 127 36.39 -38.02 8.35
N LEU A 128 35.86 -39.22 8.55
CA LEU A 128 34.72 -39.75 7.79
C LEU A 128 33.48 -38.84 7.92
N PHE A 129 33.17 -38.38 9.14
CA PHE A 129 32.06 -37.45 9.36
C PHE A 129 32.25 -36.13 8.59
N LEU A 130 33.44 -35.53 8.67
CA LEU A 130 33.76 -34.25 8.02
C LEU A 130 33.71 -34.37 6.50
N ASN A 131 34.25 -35.45 5.94
CA ASN A 131 34.18 -35.77 4.51
C ASN A 131 32.73 -35.93 4.04
N MET A 132 31.87 -36.60 4.82
CA MET A 132 30.43 -36.67 4.54
C MET A 132 29.74 -35.30 4.56
N GLN A 133 30.16 -34.36 5.43
CA GLN A 133 29.60 -33.00 5.44
C GLN A 133 30.08 -32.19 4.23
N LEU A 134 31.36 -32.27 3.88
CA LEU A 134 31.94 -31.62 2.71
C LEU A 134 31.26 -32.11 1.42
N ALA A 135 31.12 -33.42 1.23
CA ALA A 135 30.43 -34.02 0.07
C ALA A 135 28.94 -33.64 -0.03
N ALA A 136 28.31 -33.21 1.07
CA ALA A 136 26.91 -32.76 1.07
C ALA A 136 26.72 -31.26 0.73
N LEU A 137 27.81 -30.47 0.76
CA LEU A 137 27.86 -29.05 0.39
C LEU A 137 28.45 -28.82 -1.00
N LEU A 138 29.51 -29.57 -1.29
CA LEU A 138 30.25 -29.59 -2.54
C LEU A 138 29.56 -30.54 -3.54
N ARG A 139 30.03 -30.55 -4.79
CA ARG A 139 29.57 -31.49 -5.80
C ARG A 139 30.39 -32.79 -5.68
N PRO A 140 29.79 -33.95 -5.36
CA PRO A 140 30.48 -35.22 -5.52
C PRO A 140 30.59 -35.56 -7.02
N GLU A 141 31.81 -35.83 -7.48
CA GLU A 141 32.09 -36.06 -8.91
C GLU A 141 31.70 -37.47 -9.37
N ALA A 142 31.82 -38.48 -8.48
CA ALA A 142 31.75 -39.90 -8.85
C ALA A 142 30.48 -40.68 -8.43
N GLN A 143 29.47 -40.05 -7.79
CA GLN A 143 28.28 -40.79 -7.32
C GLN A 143 26.95 -40.17 -7.79
N THR A 144 26.22 -40.90 -8.63
CA THR A 144 24.88 -40.55 -9.15
C THR A 144 23.75 -41.15 -8.32
N ASP A 145 23.90 -42.40 -7.86
CA ASP A 145 22.86 -43.18 -7.16
C ASP A 145 22.95 -43.20 -5.63
N SER A 146 23.74 -42.30 -5.04
CA SER A 146 23.72 -42.08 -3.59
C SER A 146 22.71 -41.01 -3.17
N ALA A 147 22.19 -41.18 -1.95
CA ALA A 147 21.36 -40.20 -1.25
C ALA A 147 21.88 -39.99 0.18
N TRP A 148 21.54 -38.84 0.76
CA TRP A 148 21.88 -38.45 2.12
C TRP A 148 20.60 -38.40 2.94
N LEU A 149 20.61 -39.09 4.08
CA LEU A 149 19.67 -38.84 5.17
C LEU A 149 20.16 -37.63 5.96
N TYR A 150 19.28 -36.65 6.21
CA TYR A 150 19.60 -35.50 7.04
C TYR A 150 18.54 -35.21 8.08
N CYS A 151 18.96 -34.57 9.17
CA CYS A 151 18.08 -33.99 10.17
C CYS A 151 18.06 -32.47 10.05
N TRP A 152 16.89 -31.85 10.14
CA TRP A 152 16.67 -30.40 10.23
C TRP A 152 15.87 -30.13 11.52
N TRP A 153 16.47 -29.43 12.50
CA TRP A 153 15.89 -29.32 13.84
C TRP A 153 16.01 -27.94 14.50
N GLN A 154 15.16 -27.75 15.50
CA GLN A 154 15.15 -26.65 16.48
C GLN A 154 14.45 -27.18 17.75
N ARG A 155 14.56 -26.54 18.91
CA ARG A 155 13.91 -26.96 20.16
C ARG A 155 12.38 -27.02 19.98
N GLY A 156 11.84 -28.23 19.88
CA GLY A 156 10.41 -28.49 19.61
C GLY A 156 10.06 -28.77 18.13
N PHE A 157 11.04 -28.76 17.23
CA PHE A 157 10.91 -29.07 15.81
C PHE A 157 11.98 -30.08 15.38
N ARG A 158 11.57 -31.22 14.82
CA ARG A 158 12.48 -32.19 14.20
C ARG A 158 11.88 -32.68 12.90
N TYR A 159 12.59 -32.41 11.81
CA TYR A 159 12.34 -32.94 10.48
C TYR A 159 13.50 -33.86 10.10
N VAL A 160 13.17 -35.02 9.52
CA VAL A 160 14.09 -35.95 8.88
C VAL A 160 13.77 -35.93 7.38
N GLY A 161 14.75 -36.09 6.51
CA GLY A 161 14.49 -36.17 5.07
C GLY A 161 15.67 -36.73 4.29
N MET A 162 15.40 -37.23 3.10
CA MET A 162 16.40 -37.60 2.12
C MET A 162 16.63 -36.52 1.04
N ALA A 163 17.82 -36.53 0.46
CA ALA A 163 18.17 -35.85 -0.79
C ALA A 163 19.16 -36.71 -1.60
N ARG A 164 18.97 -36.84 -2.92
CA ARG A 164 19.97 -37.47 -3.82
C ARG A 164 21.24 -36.61 -3.91
N ALA A 165 22.35 -37.23 -4.33
CA ALA A 165 23.63 -36.55 -4.60
C ALA A 165 23.47 -35.30 -5.47
N ARG A 166 22.71 -35.46 -6.56
CA ARG A 166 22.47 -34.46 -7.59
C ARG A 166 20.98 -34.14 -7.73
N ARG A 167 20.66 -32.96 -8.25
CA ARG A 167 19.31 -32.57 -8.67
C ARG A 167 19.39 -32.00 -10.09
N ALA A 168 18.47 -32.43 -10.97
CA ALA A 168 18.47 -32.05 -12.39
C ALA A 168 18.63 -30.53 -12.60
N ASP A 169 17.87 -29.73 -11.86
CA ASP A 169 17.82 -28.27 -12.02
C ASP A 169 19.03 -27.51 -11.43
N GLN A 170 19.99 -28.17 -10.77
CA GLN A 170 21.06 -27.52 -9.99
C GLN A 170 22.40 -28.27 -10.08
N CYS A 171 23.03 -28.25 -11.26
CA CYS A 171 24.29 -28.95 -11.55
C CYS A 171 25.51 -28.50 -10.72
N LYS A 172 25.52 -27.26 -10.20
CA LYS A 172 26.65 -26.71 -9.43
C LYS A 172 26.64 -27.10 -7.95
N SER A 173 25.57 -27.71 -7.44
CA SER A 173 25.33 -27.89 -6.01
C SER A 173 25.41 -29.33 -5.50
N GLY A 174 25.87 -29.51 -4.26
CA GLY A 174 25.49 -30.69 -3.47
C GLY A 174 23.97 -30.73 -3.27
N GLY A 175 23.32 -31.81 -3.70
CA GLY A 175 21.87 -32.01 -3.59
C GLY A 175 21.30 -31.86 -2.17
N PRO A 176 21.99 -32.30 -1.09
CA PRO A 176 21.53 -32.09 0.30
C PRO A 176 21.47 -30.60 0.69
N LEU A 177 22.50 -29.82 0.35
CA LEU A 177 22.50 -28.37 0.56
C LEU A 177 21.36 -27.70 -0.22
N SER A 178 21.20 -28.02 -1.51
CA SER A 178 20.09 -27.52 -2.33
C SER A 178 18.73 -27.78 -1.69
N ARG A 179 18.55 -28.97 -1.10
CA ARG A 179 17.32 -29.35 -0.41
C ARG A 179 17.13 -28.59 0.90
N PHE A 180 18.20 -28.30 1.64
CA PHE A 180 18.13 -27.45 2.84
C PHE A 180 17.78 -25.99 2.52
N VAL A 181 18.41 -25.41 1.50
CA VAL A 181 18.09 -24.06 0.98
C VAL A 181 16.65 -24.00 0.46
N GLU A 182 16.15 -25.06 -0.18
CA GLU A 182 14.74 -25.20 -0.56
C GLU A 182 13.84 -25.21 0.69
N HIS A 183 14.20 -25.94 1.74
CA HIS A 183 13.40 -25.99 2.97
C HIS A 183 13.27 -24.62 3.65
N LEU A 184 14.37 -23.87 3.74
CA LEU A 184 14.37 -22.50 4.27
C LEU A 184 13.63 -21.53 3.35
N SER A 185 13.76 -21.69 2.03
CA SER A 185 12.99 -20.94 1.04
C SER A 185 11.48 -21.18 1.17
N LEU A 186 11.03 -22.42 1.35
CA LEU A 186 9.62 -22.78 1.53
C LEU A 186 9.09 -22.46 2.93
N ARG A 187 9.94 -22.41 3.96
CA ARG A 187 9.61 -21.77 5.24
C ARG A 187 9.26 -20.30 5.00
N THR A 188 10.11 -19.54 4.32
CA THR A 188 10.00 -18.08 4.18
C THR A 188 8.93 -17.66 3.14
N ARG A 189 8.86 -18.31 1.97
CA ARG A 189 7.94 -17.99 0.87
C ARG A 189 6.52 -18.51 1.13
N GLN A 190 5.76 -17.81 1.97
CA GLN A 190 4.39 -18.18 2.36
C GLN A 190 3.36 -18.34 1.21
N HIS A 191 3.70 -17.87 0.01
CA HIS A 191 2.83 -17.89 -1.16
C HIS A 191 3.05 -19.11 -2.09
N HIS A 192 4.14 -19.87 -1.92
CA HIS A 192 4.41 -21.05 -2.76
C HIS A 192 3.49 -22.21 -2.38
N ARG A 193 3.05 -23.04 -3.34
CA ARG A 193 2.14 -24.19 -3.10
C ARG A 193 2.73 -25.12 -2.03
N ASP A 194 3.97 -25.56 -2.22
CA ASP A 194 4.67 -26.44 -1.28
C ASP A 194 4.90 -25.83 0.10
N SER A 195 4.91 -24.51 0.23
CA SER A 195 5.07 -23.81 1.52
C SER A 195 3.93 -24.10 2.51
N GLN A 196 2.81 -24.66 2.05
CA GLN A 196 1.70 -25.07 2.90
C GLN A 196 1.92 -26.45 3.55
N LYS A 197 2.91 -27.24 3.10
CA LYS A 197 3.27 -28.53 3.72
C LYS A 197 3.56 -28.33 5.22
N PHE A 198 3.11 -29.26 6.05
CA PHE A 198 3.06 -29.11 7.52
C PHE A 198 4.40 -28.69 8.14
N ARG A 199 5.50 -29.32 7.70
CA ARG A 199 6.88 -28.97 8.09
C ARG A 199 7.19 -27.48 8.00
N TYR A 200 6.83 -26.80 6.90
CA TYR A 200 7.12 -25.37 6.72
C TYR A 200 6.21 -24.49 7.58
N ARG A 201 4.92 -24.84 7.68
CA ARG A 201 3.99 -24.15 8.60
C ARG A 201 4.46 -24.24 10.05
N LYS A 202 5.09 -25.35 10.44
CA LYS A 202 5.69 -25.54 11.76
C LYS A 202 7.03 -24.81 11.92
N ALA A 203 7.90 -24.84 10.91
CA ALA A 203 9.18 -24.13 10.90
C ALA A 203 9.04 -22.59 10.98
N ARG A 204 7.90 -22.04 10.56
CA ARG A 204 7.59 -20.60 10.72
C ARG A 204 7.43 -20.15 12.17
N ALA A 205 7.29 -21.07 13.14
CA ALA A 205 7.23 -20.73 14.57
C ALA A 205 8.59 -20.35 15.18
N TYR A 206 9.68 -20.47 14.40
CA TYR A 206 11.05 -20.25 14.84
C TYR A 206 11.77 -19.25 13.93
N ALA A 207 12.78 -18.55 14.46
CA ALA A 207 13.64 -17.65 13.70
C ALA A 207 14.42 -18.39 12.60
N GLY A 208 14.70 -17.72 11.48
CA GLY A 208 15.20 -18.36 10.27
C GLY A 208 16.61 -18.94 10.36
N GLY A 209 17.58 -18.15 10.85
CA GLY A 209 18.95 -18.62 11.07
C GLY A 209 19.11 -19.48 12.33
N SER A 210 18.05 -19.69 13.12
CA SER A 210 18.11 -20.46 14.36
C SER A 210 18.12 -21.98 14.16
N PHE A 211 17.77 -22.47 12.96
CA PHE A 211 17.69 -23.91 12.66
C PHE A 211 19.06 -24.58 12.54
N TRP A 212 19.19 -25.76 13.14
CA TRP A 212 20.30 -26.66 12.93
C TRP A 212 19.97 -27.63 11.80
N TRP A 213 20.98 -28.03 11.04
CA TRP A 213 20.86 -28.99 9.95
C TRP A 213 22.15 -29.76 9.79
N LEU A 214 22.03 -31.07 9.59
CA LEU A 214 23.16 -31.98 9.46
C LEU A 214 22.74 -33.26 8.71
N PRO A 215 23.41 -33.59 7.59
CA PRO A 215 23.49 -34.96 7.08
C PRO A 215 24.03 -35.94 8.10
N THR A 216 23.34 -37.08 8.26
CA THR A 216 23.65 -38.10 9.28
C THR A 216 24.09 -39.43 8.69
N PHE A 217 23.70 -39.74 7.45
CA PHE A 217 24.03 -40.98 6.74
C PHE A 217 24.04 -40.74 5.23
N VAL A 218 24.85 -41.50 4.49
CA VAL A 218 24.91 -41.53 3.02
C VAL A 218 24.94 -42.99 2.55
N GLY A 219 24.23 -43.31 1.48
CA GLY A 219 24.15 -44.65 0.90
C GLY A 219 23.23 -44.70 -0.34
N PRO A 220 22.95 -45.88 -0.90
CA PRO A 220 22.06 -46.04 -2.05
C PRO A 220 20.66 -45.45 -1.82
N VAL A 221 20.04 -44.87 -2.86
CA VAL A 221 18.73 -44.19 -2.77
C VAL A 221 17.67 -45.02 -2.02
N ASN A 222 17.56 -46.31 -2.32
CA ASN A 222 16.54 -47.20 -1.76
C ASN A 222 16.74 -47.44 -0.25
N GLN A 223 17.98 -47.68 0.17
CA GLN A 223 18.34 -47.84 1.59
C GLN A 223 18.00 -46.57 2.38
N VAL A 224 18.40 -45.40 1.84
CA VAL A 224 18.17 -44.09 2.48
C VAL A 224 16.68 -43.74 2.54
N ALA A 225 15.90 -44.08 1.51
CA ALA A 225 14.44 -43.91 1.50
C ALA A 225 13.76 -44.79 2.56
N ALA A 226 14.18 -46.05 2.68
CA ALA A 226 13.67 -46.97 3.69
C ALA A 226 14.05 -46.52 5.12
N MET A 227 15.27 -45.99 5.34
CA MET A 227 15.69 -45.39 6.61
C MET A 227 14.89 -44.13 6.95
N GLU A 228 14.64 -43.21 5.98
CA GLU A 228 13.74 -42.06 6.20
C GLU A 228 12.36 -42.56 6.62
N PHE A 229 11.78 -43.52 5.89
CA PHE A 229 10.45 -44.03 6.14
C PHE A 229 10.33 -44.64 7.54
N LEU A 230 11.23 -45.55 7.91
CA LEU A 230 11.20 -46.27 9.18
C LEU A 230 11.48 -45.30 10.36
N GLU A 231 12.32 -44.27 10.20
CA GLU A 231 12.48 -43.18 11.19
C GLU A 231 11.18 -42.38 11.38
N ILE A 232 10.48 -42.10 10.28
CA ILE A 232 9.19 -41.40 10.32
C ILE A 232 8.12 -42.24 11.01
N GLN A 233 8.08 -43.55 10.79
CA GLN A 233 7.08 -44.44 11.40
C GLN A 233 7.35 -44.72 12.88
N VAL A 234 8.57 -45.13 13.24
CA VAL A 234 8.90 -45.57 14.60
C VAL A 234 8.99 -44.37 15.55
N HIS A 235 9.75 -43.35 15.17
CA HIS A 235 10.09 -42.23 16.06
C HIS A 235 9.21 -40.99 15.87
N LYS A 236 8.38 -40.97 14.82
CA LYS A 236 7.40 -39.92 14.50
C LYS A 236 7.97 -38.50 14.66
N PRO A 237 9.05 -38.13 13.92
CA PRO A 237 9.65 -36.82 13.99
C PRO A 237 8.58 -35.76 13.74
N ASN A 238 8.52 -34.79 14.64
CA ASN A 238 7.28 -34.05 14.84
C ASN A 238 6.96 -33.02 13.74
N ALA A 239 7.82 -32.89 12.72
CA ALA A 239 7.57 -32.16 11.48
C ALA A 239 7.34 -33.07 10.25
N ASN A 240 7.66 -34.37 10.33
CA ASN A 240 7.37 -35.37 9.30
C ASN A 240 5.98 -35.96 9.40
N ALA A 241 5.42 -36.01 10.63
CA ALA A 241 4.08 -36.48 10.87
C ALA A 241 3.10 -35.82 9.87
N ARG A 242 2.53 -36.63 8.97
CA ARG A 242 1.31 -36.26 8.27
C ARG A 242 0.27 -35.99 9.36
N PRO A 243 -0.48 -34.88 9.33
CA PRO A 243 -1.73 -34.86 10.10
C PRO A 243 -2.54 -36.06 9.61
N THR A 244 -2.96 -36.96 10.51
CA THR A 244 -3.86 -38.05 10.14
C THR A 244 -5.09 -37.46 9.45
N ALA A 245 -5.62 -38.13 8.43
CA ALA A 245 -6.74 -37.62 7.65
C ALA A 245 -7.94 -37.26 8.56
N ASP A 246 -8.18 -38.08 9.58
CA ASP A 246 -9.22 -37.89 10.62
C ASP A 246 -8.98 -36.67 11.54
N GLN A 247 -7.79 -36.09 11.52
CA GLN A 247 -7.46 -34.81 12.18
C GLN A 247 -7.41 -33.64 11.17
N GLY A 248 -7.83 -33.89 9.93
CA GLY A 248 -7.76 -33.01 8.76
C GLY A 248 -8.84 -31.92 8.64
N SER A 249 -9.63 -31.67 9.68
CA SER A 249 -10.54 -30.49 9.73
C SER A 249 -10.75 -29.94 11.14
N SER A 250 -10.73 -30.83 12.15
CA SER A 250 -10.97 -30.50 13.55
C SER A 250 -9.70 -30.52 14.39
N ARG A 251 -8.98 -29.38 14.46
CA ARG A 251 -8.38 -28.93 15.73
C ARG A 251 -7.95 -27.47 15.76
N CYS A 252 -8.56 -26.77 16.70
CA CYS A 252 -8.23 -25.43 17.16
C CYS A 252 -6.74 -25.25 17.48
N LYS A 253 -6.13 -24.15 17.02
CA LYS A 253 -4.91 -23.62 17.65
C LYS A 253 -5.32 -22.96 18.98
N GLY A 254 -5.18 -23.65 20.11
CA GLY A 254 -5.49 -23.03 21.40
C GLY A 254 -5.52 -23.88 22.66
N GLY A 255 -5.21 -25.18 22.62
CA GLY A 255 -5.16 -26.02 23.81
C GLY A 255 -3.75 -26.51 24.12
N HIS A 256 -3.10 -25.97 25.16
CA HIS A 256 -2.08 -26.76 25.86
C HIS A 256 -2.81 -27.97 26.46
N ARG A 257 -2.49 -29.19 26.02
CA ARG A 257 -2.85 -30.39 26.80
C ARG A 257 -2.24 -30.22 28.19
N LYS A 258 -3.07 -29.98 29.21
CA LYS A 258 -2.67 -30.13 30.62
C LYS A 258 -2.04 -31.52 30.74
N ARG A 259 -0.83 -31.61 31.29
CA ARG A 259 -0.26 -32.93 31.63
C ARG A 259 -1.20 -33.59 32.63
N PRO A 260 -1.44 -34.91 32.55
CA PRO A 260 -2.11 -35.61 33.63
C PRO A 260 -1.40 -35.35 34.97
N PRO A 261 -2.15 -35.32 36.09
CA PRO A 261 -1.58 -35.35 37.44
C PRO A 261 -0.49 -36.42 37.55
N LYS A 262 0.53 -36.20 38.39
CA LYS A 262 1.70 -37.10 38.49
C LYS A 262 1.30 -38.58 38.63
N TRP A 263 0.26 -38.85 39.43
CA TRP A 263 -0.27 -40.18 39.72
C TRP A 263 -1.00 -40.88 38.55
N ARG A 264 -1.51 -40.16 37.54
CA ARG A 264 -2.12 -40.77 36.33
C ARG A 264 -1.11 -41.10 35.22
N ARG A 265 0.16 -41.27 35.55
CA ARG A 265 1.22 -41.62 34.59
C ARG A 265 1.65 -43.06 34.82
N ARG A 266 0.98 -44.02 34.17
CA ARG A 266 1.55 -45.37 34.01
C ARG A 266 2.94 -45.24 33.39
N CYS A 267 3.92 -45.95 33.94
CA CYS A 267 5.25 -46.05 33.33
C CYS A 267 5.07 -46.55 31.89
N ALA A 268 5.53 -45.76 30.92
CA ALA A 268 5.60 -46.24 29.55
C ALA A 268 6.65 -47.37 29.53
N SER A 269 6.26 -48.54 29.03
CA SER A 269 7.14 -49.70 28.87
C SER A 269 8.44 -49.32 28.16
N ALA A 270 9.52 -50.03 28.51
CA ALA A 270 10.87 -49.70 28.09
C ALA A 270 10.95 -49.57 26.56
N ARG A 271 11.21 -48.35 26.08
CA ARG A 271 11.43 -48.12 24.65
C ARG A 271 12.80 -48.67 24.24
N PRO A 272 12.96 -49.22 23.02
CA PRO A 272 14.23 -49.77 22.56
C PRO A 272 15.38 -48.76 22.75
N LYS A 273 16.45 -49.20 23.41
CA LYS A 273 17.50 -48.30 23.92
C LYS A 273 18.60 -47.96 22.89
N HIS A 274 18.80 -48.79 21.86
CA HIS A 274 19.94 -48.69 20.93
C HIS A 274 19.51 -48.62 19.45
N ALA A 275 20.47 -48.65 18.52
CA ALA A 275 20.34 -48.24 17.11
C ALA A 275 19.18 -48.91 16.35
N ALA A 276 18.46 -48.14 15.52
CA ALA A 276 17.20 -48.58 14.93
C ALA A 276 17.31 -49.28 13.56
N TRP A 277 18.49 -49.28 12.94
CA TRP A 277 18.74 -49.83 11.59
C TRP A 277 19.71 -51.01 11.62
N GLU A 278 20.75 -50.92 12.47
CA GLU A 278 21.84 -51.89 12.61
C GLU A 278 21.44 -53.10 13.48
N ALA A 279 20.31 -53.02 14.20
CA ALA A 279 19.75 -54.13 14.97
C ALA A 279 18.84 -55.00 14.11
N HIS A 280 18.84 -56.32 14.33
CA HIS A 280 18.17 -57.32 13.48
C HIS A 280 16.68 -57.03 13.17
N VAL A 281 15.94 -56.45 14.12
CA VAL A 281 14.53 -56.02 13.94
C VAL A 281 14.38 -54.84 12.98
N GLY A 282 15.36 -53.94 12.94
CA GLY A 282 15.43 -52.80 12.02
C GLY A 282 15.64 -53.25 10.58
N SER A 283 16.59 -54.16 10.35
CA SER A 283 16.91 -54.72 9.03
C SER A 283 15.69 -55.40 8.38
N ARG A 284 15.02 -56.32 9.08
CA ARG A 284 13.82 -57.00 8.56
C ARG A 284 12.66 -56.04 8.25
N GLN A 285 12.53 -54.92 8.97
CA GLN A 285 11.52 -53.89 8.67
C GLN A 285 11.91 -52.99 7.49
N LEU A 286 13.20 -52.87 7.19
CA LEU A 286 13.73 -52.19 6.01
C LEU A 286 13.41 -53.01 4.75
N GLU A 287 13.76 -54.30 4.76
CA GLU A 287 13.52 -55.27 3.69
C GLU A 287 12.03 -55.35 3.32
N LYS A 288 11.15 -55.60 4.31
CA LYS A 288 9.69 -55.72 4.11
C LYS A 288 9.03 -54.45 3.56
N ARG A 289 9.72 -53.31 3.55
CA ARG A 289 9.23 -52.02 3.03
C ARG A 289 9.81 -51.61 1.67
N MET A 290 10.73 -52.38 1.12
CA MET A 290 11.19 -52.21 -0.26
C MET A 290 10.19 -52.80 -1.29
N ALA A 291 9.17 -53.54 -0.84
CA ALA A 291 8.03 -53.99 -1.65
C ALA A 291 6.91 -52.92 -1.78
N PRO A 292 6.25 -52.79 -2.96
CA PRO A 292 5.23 -51.76 -3.23
C PRO A 292 3.85 -52.06 -2.61
N SER A 293 2.97 -51.04 -2.50
CA SER A 293 1.65 -51.15 -1.83
C SER A 293 0.61 -50.13 -2.35
N ILE A 294 -0.65 -50.56 -2.44
CA ILE A 294 -1.83 -49.85 -3.01
C ILE A 294 -2.80 -49.41 -1.89
N ALA A 295 -3.58 -48.33 -2.06
CA ALA A 295 -4.58 -47.85 -1.07
C ALA A 295 -5.80 -47.11 -1.71
N ALA A 296 -6.96 -47.15 -1.05
CA ALA A 296 -8.28 -46.68 -1.55
C ALA A 296 -8.78 -45.32 -0.96
N GLU A 297 -9.83 -44.74 -1.55
CA GLU A 297 -10.40 -43.40 -1.24
C GLU A 297 -11.77 -43.41 -0.48
N GLU A 298 -12.10 -42.30 0.21
CA GLU A 298 -13.39 -42.06 0.89
C GLU A 298 -14.37 -41.17 0.08
N LEU A 299 -15.69 -41.37 0.27
CA LEU A 299 -16.78 -40.63 -0.41
C LEU A 299 -17.19 -39.30 0.29
N ASP A 300 -17.62 -38.30 -0.51
CA ASP A 300 -17.96 -36.93 -0.06
C ASP A 300 -19.47 -36.61 -0.09
N MET A 301 -20.17 -36.82 1.03
CA MET A 301 -21.63 -36.58 1.17
C MET A 301 -22.10 -35.12 1.12
N SER A 302 -21.18 -34.15 0.99
CA SER A 302 -21.48 -32.73 1.28
C SER A 302 -22.47 -32.04 0.32
N GLN A 303 -22.71 -32.60 -0.86
CA GLN A 303 -23.64 -32.06 -1.85
C GLN A 303 -25.08 -32.56 -1.69
N TRP A 304 -25.30 -33.60 -0.90
CA TRP A 304 -26.58 -34.31 -0.84
C TRP A 304 -27.71 -33.51 -0.17
N SER A 305 -28.94 -33.87 -0.53
CA SER A 305 -30.15 -33.48 0.20
C SER A 305 -30.20 -34.15 1.58
N PHE A 306 -31.04 -33.63 2.48
CA PHE A 306 -31.21 -34.23 3.81
C PHE A 306 -31.68 -35.69 3.71
N SER A 307 -32.70 -35.96 2.89
CA SER A 307 -33.28 -37.31 2.74
C SER A 307 -32.28 -38.33 2.18
N GLN A 308 -31.45 -37.94 1.20
CA GLN A 308 -30.39 -38.81 0.66
C GLN A 308 -29.33 -39.13 1.72
N ALA A 309 -28.82 -38.11 2.42
CA ALA A 309 -27.83 -38.30 3.47
C ALA A 309 -28.38 -39.12 4.65
N TYR A 310 -29.64 -38.88 5.03
CA TYR A 310 -30.30 -39.62 6.09
C TYR A 310 -30.43 -41.11 5.75
N ARG A 311 -30.96 -41.45 4.56
CA ARG A 311 -31.07 -42.85 4.10
C ARG A 311 -29.71 -43.55 4.02
N HIS A 312 -28.68 -42.88 3.51
CA HIS A 312 -27.33 -43.46 3.46
C HIS A 312 -26.75 -43.70 4.85
N MET A 313 -26.79 -42.70 5.74
CA MET A 313 -26.32 -42.85 7.12
C MET A 313 -27.12 -43.90 7.89
N GLN A 314 -28.41 -44.07 7.61
CA GLN A 314 -29.26 -45.12 8.19
C GLN A 314 -28.80 -46.50 7.73
N ARG A 315 -28.58 -46.71 6.41
CA ARG A 315 -28.00 -47.95 5.88
C ARG A 315 -26.64 -48.27 6.50
N CYS A 316 -25.75 -47.28 6.56
CA CYS A 316 -24.43 -47.45 7.18
C CYS A 316 -24.50 -47.70 8.70
N HIS A 317 -25.51 -47.16 9.39
CA HIS A 317 -25.73 -47.45 10.81
C HIS A 317 -26.22 -48.88 11.01
N VAL A 318 -27.28 -49.29 10.30
CA VAL A 318 -27.82 -50.66 10.34
C VAL A 318 -26.73 -51.69 10.00
N ALA A 319 -25.93 -51.44 8.96
CA ALA A 319 -24.82 -52.33 8.58
C ALA A 319 -23.69 -52.40 9.64
N ALA A 320 -23.55 -51.37 10.49
CA ALA A 320 -22.50 -51.31 11.52
C ALA A 320 -22.98 -51.75 12.92
N THR A 321 -24.29 -51.77 13.19
CA THR A 321 -24.83 -52.06 14.53
C THR A 321 -25.91 -53.15 14.56
N ALA A 322 -26.40 -53.61 13.40
CA ALA A 322 -27.57 -54.47 13.22
C ALA A 322 -28.91 -53.90 13.79
N ILE A 323 -28.94 -52.64 14.25
CA ILE A 323 -30.14 -52.02 14.84
C ILE A 323 -30.89 -51.22 13.76
N ALA A 324 -32.08 -51.67 13.40
CA ALA A 324 -33.02 -50.94 12.56
C ALA A 324 -33.82 -49.91 13.38
N GLY A 325 -33.92 -48.67 12.87
CA GLY A 325 -34.70 -47.62 13.53
C GLY A 325 -34.47 -46.21 12.98
N PRO A 326 -35.21 -45.21 13.47
CA PRO A 326 -35.01 -43.80 13.12
C PRO A 326 -33.74 -43.24 13.76
N LEU A 327 -32.90 -42.57 12.97
CA LEU A 327 -31.74 -41.84 13.48
C LEU A 327 -32.14 -40.49 14.08
N SER A 328 -31.78 -40.25 15.35
CA SER A 328 -31.90 -38.92 15.96
C SER A 328 -30.76 -38.01 15.49
N ILE A 329 -31.08 -36.99 14.68
CA ILE A 329 -30.08 -36.01 14.19
C ILE A 329 -29.39 -35.22 15.32
N TYR A 330 -29.97 -35.22 16.53
CA TYR A 330 -29.40 -34.62 17.72
C TYR A 330 -28.34 -35.50 18.40
N MET A 331 -28.02 -36.70 17.94
CA MET A 331 -26.87 -37.45 18.47
C MET A 331 -25.54 -36.94 17.89
N PRO A 332 -24.45 -36.85 18.68
CA PRO A 332 -23.14 -36.34 18.21
C PRO A 332 -22.53 -37.09 17.02
N VAL A 333 -22.85 -38.38 16.85
CA VAL A 333 -22.42 -39.21 15.70
C VAL A 333 -23.05 -38.70 14.39
N PHE A 334 -24.30 -38.24 14.42
CA PHE A 334 -25.05 -37.76 13.25
C PHE A 334 -24.93 -36.25 12.99
N LYS A 335 -23.89 -35.60 13.54
CA LYS A 335 -23.61 -34.17 13.38
C LYS A 335 -23.62 -33.67 11.92
N GLN A 336 -23.29 -34.48 10.93
CA GLN A 336 -23.38 -34.10 9.52
C GLN A 336 -24.84 -33.96 9.05
N LEU A 337 -25.73 -34.87 9.46
CA LEU A 337 -27.17 -34.78 9.19
C LEU A 337 -27.78 -33.52 9.81
N LEU A 338 -27.42 -33.20 11.06
CA LEU A 338 -27.81 -31.96 11.74
C LEU A 338 -27.39 -30.70 10.95
N MET A 339 -26.16 -30.69 10.42
CA MET A 339 -25.68 -29.55 9.62
C MET A 339 -26.37 -29.46 8.25
N ILE A 340 -26.74 -30.59 7.64
CA ILE A 340 -27.52 -30.63 6.40
C ILE A 340 -28.97 -30.15 6.63
N TRP A 341 -29.58 -30.55 7.74
CA TRP A 341 -30.90 -30.09 8.21
C TRP A 341 -30.93 -28.56 8.42
N ALA A 342 -30.00 -28.03 9.22
CA ALA A 342 -29.86 -26.59 9.41
C ALA A 342 -29.56 -25.84 8.09
N ALA A 343 -28.85 -26.48 7.14
CA ALA A 343 -28.54 -25.93 5.83
C ALA A 343 -29.74 -25.90 4.87
N ALA A 344 -30.77 -26.73 5.10
CA ALA A 344 -32.07 -26.63 4.41
C ALA A 344 -32.82 -25.35 4.81
N GLY A 345 -32.65 -24.91 6.06
CA GLY A 345 -33.30 -23.72 6.63
C GLY A 345 -34.18 -24.01 7.84
N ASN A 346 -34.21 -25.26 8.29
CA ASN A 346 -35.04 -25.73 9.40
C ASN A 346 -34.50 -25.21 10.74
N ALA A 347 -35.41 -25.07 11.72
CA ALA A 347 -35.05 -24.71 13.09
C ALA A 347 -34.28 -25.84 13.78
N LEU A 348 -33.56 -25.48 14.85
CA LEU A 348 -32.89 -26.40 15.75
C LEU A 348 -33.40 -26.18 17.17
N ASP A 349 -33.71 -27.28 17.86
CA ASP A 349 -33.91 -27.27 19.30
C ASP A 349 -32.54 -27.17 19.98
N TRP A 350 -32.27 -26.02 20.59
CA TRP A 350 -31.00 -25.77 21.28
C TRP A 350 -30.93 -26.46 22.64
N SER A 351 -32.06 -26.62 23.32
CA SER A 351 -32.14 -27.23 24.65
C SER A 351 -31.92 -28.74 24.57
N LEU A 352 -32.62 -29.41 23.64
CA LEU A 352 -32.39 -30.82 23.35
C LEU A 352 -30.94 -31.08 22.94
N LEU A 353 -30.34 -30.22 22.11
CA LEU A 353 -28.94 -30.34 21.71
C LEU A 353 -27.97 -30.15 22.88
N GLU A 354 -28.21 -29.16 23.75
CA GLU A 354 -27.40 -28.88 24.95
C GLU A 354 -27.38 -30.09 25.90
N THR A 355 -28.55 -30.66 26.20
CA THR A 355 -28.71 -31.88 27.00
C THR A 355 -28.05 -33.09 26.32
N THR A 356 -28.39 -33.38 25.06
CA THR A 356 -27.93 -34.58 24.35
C THR A 356 -26.40 -34.58 24.14
N TRP A 357 -25.79 -33.42 23.85
CA TRP A 357 -24.35 -33.33 23.62
C TRP A 357 -23.56 -33.06 24.91
N LYS A 358 -24.24 -32.85 26.04
CA LYS A 358 -23.65 -32.44 27.33
C LYS A 358 -22.77 -31.19 27.17
N VAL A 359 -23.30 -30.17 26.48
CA VAL A 359 -22.62 -28.89 26.20
C VAL A 359 -23.35 -27.71 26.83
N PRO A 360 -22.63 -26.71 27.40
CA PRO A 360 -23.26 -25.54 28.05
C PRO A 360 -23.82 -24.51 27.05
N CYS A 361 -23.54 -24.66 25.75
CA CYS A 361 -24.09 -23.78 24.72
C CYS A 361 -24.11 -24.48 23.34
N GLY A 362 -25.29 -24.90 22.91
CA GLY A 362 -25.56 -25.58 21.64
C GLY A 362 -25.20 -24.73 20.41
N PRO A 363 -25.58 -23.43 20.36
CA PRO A 363 -25.14 -22.54 19.29
C PRO A 363 -23.62 -22.49 19.11
N VAL A 364 -22.83 -22.52 20.19
CA VAL A 364 -21.35 -22.57 20.13
C VAL A 364 -20.85 -23.90 19.56
N ALA A 365 -21.48 -25.03 19.90
CA ALA A 365 -21.14 -26.34 19.36
C ALA A 365 -21.43 -26.41 17.84
N VAL A 366 -22.63 -26.02 17.41
CA VAL A 366 -23.02 -25.98 15.98
C VAL A 366 -22.18 -24.97 15.19
N ALA A 367 -21.79 -23.84 15.79
CA ALA A 367 -20.91 -22.86 15.15
C ALA A 367 -19.52 -23.43 14.80
N ARG A 368 -18.99 -24.38 15.60
CA ARG A 368 -17.73 -25.09 15.32
C ARG A 368 -17.87 -26.04 14.11
N LEU A 369 -19.08 -26.52 13.82
CA LEU A 369 -19.40 -27.46 12.74
C LEU A 369 -19.78 -26.81 11.39
N CYS A 370 -19.91 -25.49 11.32
CA CYS A 370 -20.20 -24.75 10.09
C CYS A 370 -19.24 -25.02 8.90
N HIS A 371 -18.07 -25.65 9.14
CA HIS A 371 -17.14 -26.07 8.08
C HIS A 371 -17.61 -27.31 7.31
N LEU A 372 -18.56 -28.09 7.84
CA LEU A 372 -19.17 -29.26 7.18
C LEU A 372 -20.17 -28.87 6.08
N VAL A 373 -20.62 -27.60 6.06
CA VAL A 373 -21.62 -27.11 5.11
C VAL A 373 -20.92 -26.54 3.87
N LYS A 374 -21.00 -27.25 2.75
CA LYS A 374 -20.56 -26.73 1.44
C LYS A 374 -21.67 -25.89 0.77
N GLY A 375 -21.26 -24.95 -0.07
CA GLY A 375 -22.12 -24.00 -0.77
C GLY A 375 -22.37 -22.69 0.00
N PRO A 376 -22.20 -21.51 -0.62
CA PRO A 376 -22.23 -20.22 0.08
C PRO A 376 -23.61 -19.84 0.63
N GLN A 377 -24.71 -20.21 -0.05
CA GLN A 377 -26.07 -19.91 0.41
C GLN A 377 -26.48 -20.79 1.61
N ARG A 378 -26.22 -22.10 1.53
CA ARG A 378 -26.40 -23.05 2.65
C ARG A 378 -25.65 -22.57 3.90
N LEU A 379 -24.37 -22.23 3.74
CA LEU A 379 -23.54 -21.69 4.82
C LEU A 379 -24.04 -20.34 5.36
N LYS A 380 -24.63 -19.48 4.50
CA LYS A 380 -25.26 -18.22 4.93
C LYS A 380 -26.49 -18.47 5.81
N ARG A 381 -27.36 -19.44 5.45
CA ARG A 381 -28.53 -19.83 6.26
C ARG A 381 -28.12 -20.34 7.64
N VAL A 382 -27.22 -21.32 7.69
CA VAL A 382 -26.72 -21.88 8.97
C VAL A 382 -26.07 -20.81 9.85
N ARG A 383 -25.20 -19.96 9.26
CA ARG A 383 -24.57 -18.88 10.03
C ARG A 383 -25.57 -17.86 10.55
N LYS A 384 -26.67 -17.60 9.84
CA LYS A 384 -27.74 -16.73 10.34
C LYS A 384 -28.40 -17.37 11.57
N LEU A 385 -28.91 -18.60 11.45
CA LEU A 385 -29.55 -19.34 12.55
C LEU A 385 -28.66 -19.41 13.81
N VAL A 386 -27.37 -19.72 13.63
CA VAL A 386 -26.37 -19.77 14.70
C VAL A 386 -26.09 -18.37 15.29
N ASN A 387 -25.98 -17.32 14.47
CA ASN A 387 -25.73 -15.96 14.94
C ASN A 387 -26.92 -15.40 15.74
N ASP A 388 -28.14 -15.67 15.29
CA ASP A 388 -29.38 -15.21 15.93
C ASP A 388 -29.46 -15.85 17.35
N ALA A 389 -29.19 -17.16 17.47
CA ALA A 389 -29.14 -17.86 18.76
C ALA A 389 -27.96 -17.43 19.66
N LEU A 390 -26.78 -17.16 19.09
CA LEU A 390 -25.65 -16.59 19.85
C LEU A 390 -25.97 -15.20 20.41
N ALA A 391 -26.68 -14.36 19.65
CA ALA A 391 -27.09 -13.03 20.09
C ALA A 391 -28.08 -13.09 21.26
N LEU A 392 -29.05 -14.01 21.22
CA LEU A 392 -29.98 -14.26 22.34
C LEU A 392 -29.24 -14.71 23.61
N ARG A 393 -28.20 -15.55 23.48
CA ARG A 393 -27.31 -15.94 24.60
C ARG A 393 -26.24 -14.90 24.95
N GLY A 394 -26.30 -13.69 24.38
CA GLY A 394 -25.38 -12.59 24.69
C GLY A 394 -23.93 -12.81 24.25
N LEU A 395 -23.69 -13.71 23.29
CA LEU A 395 -22.37 -14.10 22.80
C LEU A 395 -21.99 -13.42 21.48
N PRO A 396 -20.68 -13.28 21.18
CA PRO A 396 -20.24 -12.75 19.90
C PRO A 396 -20.58 -13.71 18.75
N THR A 397 -21.02 -13.14 17.63
CA THR A 397 -21.39 -13.89 16.42
C THR A 397 -20.24 -14.75 15.85
N THR A 398 -20.53 -15.58 14.85
CA THR A 398 -19.52 -16.33 14.07
C THR A 398 -18.50 -15.43 13.35
N ARG A 399 -18.74 -14.12 13.23
CA ARG A 399 -17.78 -13.16 12.64
C ARG A 399 -16.57 -12.97 13.56
N LEU A 400 -15.39 -12.84 12.96
CA LEU A 400 -14.20 -12.42 13.69
C LEU A 400 -14.23 -10.90 13.91
N THR A 401 -14.26 -10.47 15.17
CA THR A 401 -14.16 -9.06 15.57
C THR A 401 -12.76 -8.77 16.09
N THR A 402 -12.13 -7.75 15.53
CA THR A 402 -10.76 -7.35 15.91
C THR A 402 -10.83 -6.05 16.72
N ILE A 403 -10.36 -6.09 17.95
CA ILE A 403 -10.21 -4.93 18.84
C ILE A 403 -8.83 -4.30 18.60
N PRO A 404 -8.75 -3.07 18.06
CA PRO A 404 -7.49 -2.39 17.86
C PRO A 404 -6.93 -1.87 19.19
N VAL A 405 -5.72 -2.30 19.56
CA VAL A 405 -4.95 -1.70 20.68
C VAL A 405 -3.89 -0.74 20.13
N PRO A 406 -3.54 0.36 20.82
CA PRO A 406 -2.68 1.41 20.26
C PRO A 406 -1.20 1.02 20.18
N ILE A 407 -0.72 0.12 21.04
CA ILE A 407 0.67 -0.36 21.09
C ILE A 407 0.71 -1.90 21.16
N PRO A 408 1.75 -2.56 20.61
CA PRO A 408 1.84 -4.02 20.60
C PRO A 408 1.97 -4.64 22.01
N GLU A 409 2.57 -3.94 22.96
CA GLU A 409 2.74 -4.44 24.34
C GLU A 409 1.40 -4.67 25.05
N MET A 410 0.33 -3.95 24.68
CA MET A 410 -1.01 -4.12 25.25
C MET A 410 -1.75 -5.37 24.78
N VAL A 411 -1.32 -6.01 23.67
CA VAL A 411 -2.05 -7.18 23.11
C VAL A 411 -2.10 -8.35 24.09
N GLY A 412 -0.96 -8.65 24.73
CA GLY A 412 -0.86 -9.75 25.70
C GLY A 412 -1.70 -9.51 26.96
N PRO A 413 -1.48 -8.39 27.68
CA PRO A 413 -2.22 -8.06 28.90
C PRO A 413 -3.73 -7.89 28.66
N ALA A 414 -4.15 -7.17 27.61
CA ALA A 414 -5.59 -7.01 27.31
C ALA A 414 -6.25 -8.36 27.01
N ARG A 415 -5.57 -9.24 26.26
CA ARG A 415 -6.05 -10.60 25.98
C ARG A 415 -6.14 -11.45 27.25
N ARG A 416 -5.17 -11.33 28.16
CA ARG A 416 -5.16 -12.05 29.45
C ARG A 416 -6.32 -11.59 30.32
N ARG A 417 -6.43 -10.28 30.59
CA ARG A 417 -7.46 -9.72 31.47
C ARG A 417 -8.88 -9.96 30.95
N PHE A 418 -9.08 -9.88 29.63
CA PHE A 418 -10.35 -10.26 29.01
C PHE A 418 -10.70 -11.73 29.25
N ALA A 419 -9.73 -12.66 29.14
CA ALA A 419 -9.95 -14.07 29.41
C ALA A 419 -10.19 -14.38 30.90
N GLU A 420 -9.50 -13.69 31.81
CA GLU A 420 -9.69 -13.80 33.26
C GLU A 420 -11.11 -13.36 33.64
N THR A 421 -11.54 -12.16 33.24
CA THR A 421 -12.91 -11.68 33.51
C THR A 421 -13.98 -12.60 32.91
N LEU A 422 -13.78 -13.10 31.68
CA LEU A 422 -14.69 -14.10 31.10
C LEU A 422 -14.73 -15.40 31.94
N GLY A 423 -13.59 -15.85 32.46
CA GLY A 423 -13.49 -17.05 33.28
C GLY A 423 -14.25 -16.98 34.62
N HIS A 424 -14.55 -15.78 35.11
CA HIS A 424 -15.37 -15.58 36.32
C HIS A 424 -16.89 -15.56 36.04
N VAL A 425 -17.32 -15.28 34.80
CA VAL A 425 -18.75 -15.07 34.48
C VAL A 425 -19.37 -16.12 33.56
N MET A 426 -18.58 -17.04 32.97
CA MET A 426 -19.12 -18.05 32.07
C MET A 426 -18.31 -19.36 31.99
N PRO A 427 -18.94 -20.48 31.61
CA PRO A 427 -18.27 -21.76 31.40
C PRO A 427 -17.11 -21.69 30.40
N CYS A 428 -16.07 -22.50 30.63
CA CYS A 428 -14.83 -22.50 29.85
C CYS A 428 -15.03 -22.60 28.32
N GLN A 429 -16.04 -23.35 27.85
CA GLN A 429 -16.34 -23.48 26.41
C GLN A 429 -16.84 -22.17 25.77
N MET A 430 -17.57 -21.34 26.53
CA MET A 430 -18.01 -20.01 26.10
C MET A 430 -16.85 -19.01 26.15
N VAL A 431 -15.96 -19.11 27.16
CA VAL A 431 -14.70 -18.36 27.19
C VAL A 431 -13.87 -18.65 25.93
N GLU A 432 -13.66 -19.93 25.59
CA GLU A 432 -12.98 -20.33 24.35
C GLU A 432 -13.62 -19.73 23.10
N TRP A 433 -14.96 -19.72 23.04
CA TRP A 433 -15.70 -19.13 21.92
C TRP A 433 -15.42 -17.63 21.80
N CYS A 434 -15.62 -16.86 22.87
CA CYS A 434 -15.35 -15.43 22.93
C CYS A 434 -13.89 -15.13 22.54
N MET A 435 -12.92 -15.87 23.09
CA MET A 435 -11.49 -15.75 22.77
C MET A 435 -11.13 -16.16 21.33
N SER A 436 -11.97 -16.95 20.66
CA SER A 436 -11.80 -17.31 19.24
C SER A 436 -12.32 -16.25 18.28
N ARG A 437 -13.36 -15.51 18.68
CA ARG A 437 -14.06 -14.48 17.88
C ARG A 437 -13.58 -13.06 18.13
N ILE A 438 -13.14 -12.75 19.34
CA ILE A 438 -12.65 -11.43 19.74
C ILE A 438 -11.11 -11.48 19.80
N ARG A 439 -10.44 -10.75 18.89
CA ARG A 439 -8.98 -10.68 18.85
C ARG A 439 -8.47 -9.28 19.11
N PHE A 440 -7.56 -9.14 20.07
CA PHE A 440 -6.77 -7.93 20.21
C PHE A 440 -5.65 -7.93 19.16
N SER A 441 -5.50 -6.84 18.42
CA SER A 441 -4.38 -6.62 17.49
C SER A 441 -3.88 -5.19 17.60
N HIS A 442 -2.57 -4.96 17.50
CA HIS A 442 -2.09 -3.58 17.44
C HIS A 442 -2.58 -2.90 16.15
N CYS A 443 -3.00 -1.64 16.23
CA CYS A 443 -3.27 -0.84 15.04
C CYS A 443 -1.96 -0.30 14.43
N LYS A 444 -2.06 0.60 13.44
CA LYS A 444 -0.93 1.47 13.08
C LYS A 444 -0.59 2.30 14.32
N ILE A 445 0.66 2.24 14.78
CA ILE A 445 1.15 3.11 15.86
C ILE A 445 1.02 4.56 15.37
N ARG A 446 0.48 5.45 16.20
CA ARG A 446 0.39 6.87 15.87
C ARG A 446 1.79 7.48 15.84
N SER A 447 2.05 8.26 14.82
CA SER A 447 3.29 9.02 14.59
C SER A 447 3.06 10.51 14.87
N HIS A 448 4.13 11.29 15.05
CA HIS A 448 4.01 12.75 15.13
C HIS A 448 3.48 13.38 13.83
N LYS A 449 3.69 12.72 12.69
CA LYS A 449 3.01 13.02 11.43
C LYS A 449 1.47 12.92 11.49
N ASP A 450 0.91 12.11 12.39
CA ASP A 450 -0.54 12.04 12.61
C ASP A 450 -1.06 13.18 13.51
N SER A 451 -0.21 14.10 13.98
CA SER A 451 -0.58 15.35 14.69
C SER A 451 -0.35 16.63 13.88
N TRP A 452 -0.13 16.54 12.57
CA TRP A 452 -0.17 17.70 11.68
C TRP A 452 -1.57 18.35 11.68
N THR A 453 -1.64 19.65 11.91
CA THR A 453 -2.90 20.38 12.16
C THR A 453 -3.40 21.18 10.97
N HIS A 454 -2.55 21.51 9.99
CA HIS A 454 -2.88 22.32 8.81
C HIS A 454 -4.26 22.03 8.17
N VAL A 455 -4.65 20.77 8.01
CA VAL A 455 -5.98 20.38 7.46
C VAL A 455 -7.17 20.77 8.36
N ARG A 456 -7.00 20.75 9.68
CA ARG A 456 -8.00 21.24 10.63
C ARG A 456 -7.99 22.76 10.64
N ASP A 457 -6.81 23.35 10.72
CA ASP A 457 -6.65 24.79 10.86
C ASP A 457 -7.17 25.51 9.60
N ALA A 458 -6.87 25.02 8.39
CA ALA A 458 -7.40 25.54 7.12
C ALA A 458 -8.94 25.48 6.98
N LYS A 459 -9.62 24.60 7.72
CA LYS A 459 -11.10 24.56 7.80
C LYS A 459 -11.67 25.53 8.82
N ASN A 460 -10.85 25.89 9.80
CA ASN A 460 -11.16 26.84 10.85
C ASN A 460 -10.54 28.21 10.53
N LEU A 461 -10.14 28.42 9.26
CA LEU A 461 -9.86 29.75 8.73
C LEU A 461 -11.18 30.53 8.76
N ASP A 462 -11.11 31.68 9.40
CA ASP A 462 -12.17 32.68 9.50
C ASP A 462 -11.65 33.91 8.77
N TRP A 463 -12.37 34.34 7.73
CA TRP A 463 -11.94 35.47 6.91
C TRP A 463 -12.06 36.83 7.61
N GLU A 464 -12.89 36.96 8.65
CA GLU A 464 -12.95 38.20 9.45
C GLU A 464 -11.73 38.32 10.35
N VAL A 465 -11.34 37.23 11.02
CA VAL A 465 -10.09 37.18 11.80
C VAL A 465 -8.87 37.43 10.91
N PHE A 466 -8.90 36.99 9.66
CA PHE A 466 -7.87 37.32 8.67
C PHE A 466 -7.86 38.82 8.29
N ARG A 467 -9.03 39.44 8.06
CA ARG A 467 -9.13 40.89 7.82
C ARG A 467 -8.58 41.71 8.99
N CYS A 468 -8.80 41.27 10.23
CA CYS A 468 -8.28 41.92 11.45
C CYS A 468 -6.83 41.55 11.81
N THR A 469 -6.09 40.83 10.97
CA THR A 469 -4.69 40.44 11.28
C THR A 469 -3.76 41.66 11.23
N PRO A 470 -2.94 41.94 12.25
CA PRO A 470 -2.07 43.12 12.25
C PRO A 470 -1.08 43.15 11.07
N ALA A 471 -0.87 44.32 10.47
CA ALA A 471 0.01 44.49 9.30
C ALA A 471 1.45 44.00 9.55
N GLY A 472 1.98 44.13 10.77
CA GLY A 472 3.27 43.56 11.17
C GLY A 472 3.30 42.03 11.04
N THR A 473 2.27 41.34 11.54
CA THR A 473 2.10 39.88 11.40
C THR A 473 1.99 39.46 9.94
N MET A 474 1.24 40.21 9.12
CA MET A 474 1.15 39.98 7.67
C MET A 474 2.53 40.11 7.00
N GLN A 475 3.28 41.16 7.32
CA GLN A 475 4.59 41.42 6.74
C GLN A 475 5.63 40.36 7.18
N ASP A 476 5.61 39.93 8.45
CA ASP A 476 6.48 38.86 8.94
C ASP A 476 6.11 37.48 8.39
N ALA A 477 4.82 37.24 8.08
CA ALA A 477 4.37 36.05 7.35
C ALA A 477 4.90 36.05 5.90
N LEU A 478 4.76 37.16 5.17
CA LEU A 478 5.28 37.32 3.81
C LEU A 478 6.81 37.22 3.76
N ARG A 479 7.50 37.79 4.76
CA ARG A 479 8.94 37.67 4.94
C ARG A 479 9.36 36.31 5.50
N GLY A 480 8.44 35.42 5.90
CA GLY A 480 8.75 34.10 6.44
C GLY A 480 9.51 34.10 7.77
N ARG A 481 9.46 35.19 8.55
CA ARG A 481 10.16 35.35 9.84
C ARG A 481 9.51 34.52 10.94
N ALA A 482 8.18 34.45 10.96
CA ALA A 482 7.40 33.68 11.95
C ALA A 482 7.30 32.17 11.63
N MET A 483 8.12 31.64 10.72
CA MET A 483 8.04 30.26 10.23
C MET A 483 9.32 29.48 10.51
N GLN A 484 9.21 28.33 11.18
CA GLN A 484 10.34 27.44 11.47
C GLN A 484 10.16 26.08 10.77
N ARG A 485 11.17 25.61 10.01
CA ARG A 485 11.19 24.24 9.49
C ARG A 485 11.78 23.29 10.52
N VAL A 486 11.06 22.24 10.86
CA VAL A 486 11.49 21.18 11.79
C VAL A 486 12.07 20.04 10.97
N GLU A 487 13.39 20.06 10.76
CA GLU A 487 14.17 19.10 9.96
C GLU A 487 14.43 17.75 10.65
N LYS A 488 13.43 17.27 11.41
CA LYS A 488 13.45 15.97 12.09
C LYS A 488 12.46 15.03 11.44
N ALA A 489 12.64 13.71 11.57
CA ALA A 489 11.76 12.75 10.91
C ALA A 489 10.39 12.64 11.60
N TRP A 490 9.31 13.09 10.94
CA TRP A 490 7.97 13.07 11.55
C TRP A 490 7.27 11.69 11.55
N ASP A 491 7.77 10.69 10.81
CA ASP A 491 7.32 9.28 10.87
C ASP A 491 8.02 8.49 12.00
N VAL A 492 8.12 9.12 13.18
CA VAL A 492 8.55 8.51 14.45
C VAL A 492 7.33 8.31 15.36
N PRO A 493 7.27 7.21 16.15
CA PRO A 493 6.10 6.89 16.97
C PRO A 493 5.91 7.91 18.10
N ARG A 494 4.66 8.30 18.38
CA ARG A 494 4.32 9.11 19.56
C ARG A 494 4.17 8.18 20.76
N PHE A 495 4.92 8.44 21.83
CA PHE A 495 4.72 7.76 23.11
C PHE A 495 3.46 8.28 23.81
N LEU A 496 2.67 7.35 24.35
CA LEU A 496 1.52 7.63 25.22
C LEU A 496 1.99 7.97 26.64
N LYS A 497 1.37 9.00 27.23
CA LYS A 497 1.46 9.30 28.67
C LYS A 497 0.80 8.18 29.50
N ASN A 498 1.15 8.06 30.79
CA ASN A 498 0.58 7.00 31.65
C ASN A 498 -0.96 7.05 31.74
N SER A 499 -1.53 8.26 31.85
CA SER A 499 -2.98 8.49 31.85
C SER A 499 -3.63 8.09 30.52
N GLU A 500 -3.11 8.55 29.39
CA GLU A 500 -3.55 8.17 28.03
C GLU A 500 -3.50 6.65 27.83
N LEU A 501 -2.40 6.01 28.25
CA LEU A 501 -2.18 4.58 28.10
C LEU A 501 -3.22 3.76 28.88
N ASN A 502 -3.43 4.11 30.15
CA ASN A 502 -4.45 3.48 30.99
C ASN A 502 -5.85 3.68 30.40
N LEU A 503 -6.22 4.92 30.03
CA LEU A 503 -7.50 5.22 29.39
C LEU A 503 -7.72 4.42 28.10
N LYS A 504 -6.68 4.27 27.26
CA LYS A 504 -6.79 3.45 26.03
C LYS A 504 -6.90 1.96 26.33
N PHE A 505 -6.24 1.45 27.37
CA PHE A 505 -6.40 0.07 27.82
C PHE A 505 -7.85 -0.22 28.25
N GLN A 506 -8.39 0.66 29.11
CA GLN A 506 -9.78 0.65 29.57
C GLN A 506 -10.77 0.69 28.39
N GLN A 507 -10.57 1.62 27.44
CA GLN A 507 -11.40 1.71 26.22
C GLN A 507 -11.32 0.45 25.33
N CYS A 508 -10.17 -0.23 25.27
CA CYS A 508 -10.04 -1.48 24.50
C CYS A 508 -10.76 -2.64 25.18
N LEU A 509 -10.64 -2.77 26.51
CA LEU A 509 -11.35 -3.81 27.27
C LEU A 509 -12.86 -3.56 27.30
N GLY A 510 -13.31 -2.32 27.54
CA GLY A 510 -14.73 -1.96 27.48
C GLY A 510 -15.38 -2.29 26.12
N LYS A 511 -14.67 -2.06 25.02
CA LYS A 511 -15.12 -2.48 23.67
C LYS A 511 -15.17 -3.99 23.48
N ALA A 512 -14.30 -4.76 24.15
CA ALA A 512 -14.34 -6.21 24.12
C ALA A 512 -15.48 -6.77 24.98
N PHE A 513 -15.68 -6.20 26.18
CA PHE A 513 -16.78 -6.56 27.09
C PHE A 513 -18.15 -6.19 26.54
N ALA A 514 -18.31 -5.07 25.83
CA ALA A 514 -19.58 -4.69 25.19
C ALA A 514 -20.09 -5.72 24.16
N LEU A 515 -19.22 -6.57 23.61
CA LEU A 515 -19.56 -7.67 22.70
C LEU A 515 -20.04 -8.95 23.41
N VAL A 516 -20.08 -8.94 24.75
CA VAL A 516 -20.45 -10.08 25.59
C VAL A 516 -21.43 -9.58 26.66
N ALA A 517 -22.70 -9.96 26.59
CA ALA A 517 -23.74 -9.40 27.47
C ALA A 517 -23.42 -9.60 28.96
N ALA A 518 -22.95 -10.79 29.34
CA ALA A 518 -22.53 -11.15 30.70
C ALA A 518 -21.32 -10.36 31.23
N CYS A 519 -20.67 -9.52 30.42
CA CYS A 519 -19.58 -8.63 30.84
C CYS A 519 -19.96 -7.14 30.78
N ARG A 520 -21.21 -6.80 30.47
CA ARG A 520 -21.66 -5.40 30.50
C ARG A 520 -21.63 -4.90 31.94
N GLY A 521 -20.98 -3.76 32.17
CA GLY A 521 -20.77 -3.19 33.51
C GLY A 521 -19.47 -3.61 34.21
N CYS A 522 -18.77 -4.65 33.75
CA CYS A 522 -17.48 -5.05 34.34
C CYS A 522 -16.44 -3.91 34.20
N ARG A 523 -16.06 -3.27 35.32
CA ARG A 523 -14.95 -2.31 35.36
C ARG A 523 -13.63 -3.04 35.07
N PRO A 524 -12.88 -2.70 34.01
CA PRO A 524 -11.58 -3.32 33.77
C PRO A 524 -10.58 -2.84 34.84
N PRO A 525 -9.85 -3.73 35.54
CA PRO A 525 -8.89 -3.29 36.54
C PRO A 525 -7.64 -2.67 35.92
N LYS A 526 -6.84 -2.00 36.75
CA LYS A 526 -5.52 -1.47 36.37
C LYS A 526 -4.57 -2.66 36.13
N GLU A 527 -3.94 -2.71 34.96
CA GLU A 527 -3.00 -3.77 34.55
C GLU A 527 -1.56 -3.23 34.52
N ASP A 528 -0.57 -4.07 34.84
CA ASP A 528 0.82 -3.66 34.72
C ASP A 528 1.31 -3.65 33.26
N LEU A 529 1.57 -2.44 32.76
CA LEU A 529 2.20 -2.18 31.47
C LEU A 529 3.69 -1.81 31.62
N SER A 530 4.37 -2.30 32.68
CA SER A 530 5.80 -2.06 32.98
C SER A 530 6.74 -2.31 31.81
N ALA A 531 6.45 -3.25 30.92
CA ALA A 531 7.26 -3.50 29.73
C ALA A 531 7.27 -2.29 28.76
N TYR A 532 6.12 -1.62 28.60
CA TYR A 532 6.04 -0.40 27.80
C TYR A 532 6.66 0.79 28.55
N ARG A 533 6.37 0.93 29.86
CA ARG A 533 6.89 2.01 30.71
C ARG A 533 8.42 1.99 30.69
N ARG A 534 9.06 0.88 31.09
CA ARG A 534 10.53 0.71 31.06
C ARG A 534 11.16 1.06 29.70
N ARG A 535 10.57 0.64 28.58
CA ARG A 535 11.09 1.01 27.25
C ARG A 535 11.01 2.52 27.01
N ARG A 536 9.85 3.13 27.30
CA ARG A 536 9.66 4.59 27.14
C ARG A 536 10.65 5.35 28.02
N ASP A 537 10.74 4.96 29.28
CA ASP A 537 11.52 5.66 30.30
C ASP A 537 13.02 5.59 29.95
N ALA A 538 13.51 4.42 29.52
CA ALA A 538 14.88 4.20 29.05
C ALA A 538 15.29 4.98 27.77
N CYS A 539 14.34 5.62 27.06
CA CYS A 539 14.65 6.51 25.92
C CYS A 539 13.96 7.88 26.05
N SER A 540 13.48 8.24 27.24
CA SER A 540 12.63 9.43 27.44
C SER A 540 13.39 10.74 27.16
N ALA A 541 14.66 10.84 27.57
CA ALA A 541 15.49 12.02 27.32
C ALA A 541 15.73 12.25 25.81
N GLU A 542 16.23 11.24 25.10
CA GLU A 542 16.43 11.28 23.64
C GLU A 542 15.11 11.57 22.90
N TYR A 543 14.02 10.93 23.31
CA TYR A 543 12.70 11.13 22.72
C TYR A 543 12.21 12.57 22.90
N ASN A 544 12.37 13.15 24.10
CA ASN A 544 11.96 14.53 24.38
C ASN A 544 12.82 15.52 23.58
N ALA A 545 14.15 15.38 23.58
CA ALA A 545 15.06 16.21 22.79
C ALA A 545 14.77 16.14 21.27
N HIS A 546 14.47 14.94 20.76
CA HIS A 546 14.06 14.79 19.37
C HIS A 546 12.69 15.45 19.10
N THR A 547 11.70 15.26 19.97
CA THR A 547 10.30 15.62 19.69
C THR A 547 9.86 17.00 20.22
N GLN A 548 10.72 17.75 20.90
CA GLN A 548 10.46 19.10 21.44
C GLN A 548 9.78 20.03 20.42
N GLY A 549 10.35 20.16 19.22
CA GLY A 549 9.79 20.97 18.12
C GLY A 549 8.55 20.37 17.43
N MET A 550 8.24 19.08 17.65
CA MET A 550 7.14 18.38 16.98
C MET A 550 5.78 18.54 17.67
N GLN A 551 5.74 19.11 18.88
CA GLN A 551 4.51 19.22 19.66
C GLN A 551 3.59 20.31 19.09
N SER A 552 2.31 19.97 18.89
CA SER A 552 1.26 20.93 18.56
C SER A 552 0.83 21.67 19.83
N THR A 553 0.92 23.00 19.80
CA THR A 553 0.18 23.88 20.72
C THR A 553 -1.16 24.26 20.09
N SER A 554 -2.06 24.87 20.87
CA SER A 554 -3.32 25.43 20.36
C SER A 554 -3.07 26.57 19.35
N THR A 555 -2.09 27.42 19.62
CA THR A 555 -1.75 28.63 18.86
C THR A 555 -0.96 28.39 17.57
N CYS A 556 -0.47 27.16 17.32
CA CYS A 556 0.51 26.89 16.27
C CYS A 556 0.05 25.82 15.28
N SER A 557 0.24 26.09 14.00
CA SER A 557 -0.06 25.18 12.90
C SER A 557 1.16 24.33 12.52
N LEU A 558 0.93 23.02 12.36
CA LEU A 558 1.92 22.04 11.90
C LEU A 558 1.57 21.56 10.48
N ILE A 559 2.43 21.92 9.53
CA ILE A 559 2.17 21.85 8.10
C ILE A 559 3.26 21.04 7.40
N PRO A 560 2.96 20.01 6.59
CA PRO A 560 3.99 19.26 5.88
C PRO A 560 4.73 20.13 4.86
N ASP A 561 6.01 19.85 4.70
CA ASP A 561 6.78 20.31 3.55
C ASP A 561 6.25 19.67 2.25
N ASP A 562 6.18 20.43 1.16
CA ASP A 562 5.55 19.99 -0.09
C ASP A 562 6.26 18.80 -0.74
N LYS A 563 7.58 18.90 -0.95
CA LYS A 563 8.39 17.85 -1.60
C LYS A 563 8.97 16.90 -0.55
N CYS A 564 9.41 17.37 0.63
CA CYS A 564 10.00 16.53 1.68
C CYS A 564 9.05 16.23 2.85
N LYS A 565 8.00 15.43 2.62
CA LYS A 565 6.98 15.01 3.61
C LYS A 565 7.49 14.16 4.81
N LYS A 566 8.81 14.11 5.01
CA LYS A 566 9.49 13.67 6.24
C LYS A 566 9.65 14.82 7.25
N PHE A 567 9.76 16.06 6.76
CA PHE A 567 9.84 17.29 7.53
C PHE A 567 8.47 18.00 7.59
N ALA A 568 8.38 19.02 8.43
CA ALA A 568 7.22 19.89 8.54
C ALA A 568 7.64 21.31 8.95
N TRP A 569 6.75 22.26 8.70
CA TRP A 569 6.82 23.64 9.10
C TRP A 569 5.94 23.88 10.33
N ARG A 570 6.44 24.73 11.23
CA ARG A 570 5.81 25.19 12.46
C ARG A 570 5.69 26.71 12.36
N MET A 571 4.48 27.25 12.51
CA MET A 571 4.23 28.70 12.51
C MET A 571 2.98 29.03 13.32
N PRO A 572 2.80 30.27 13.80
CA PRO A 572 1.53 30.74 14.36
C PRO A 572 0.33 30.46 13.44
N ARG A 573 -0.85 30.23 14.01
CA ARG A 573 -2.04 29.78 13.25
C ARG A 573 -2.55 30.89 12.31
N ASP A 574 -2.61 32.10 12.81
CA ASP A 574 -2.82 33.35 12.07
C ASP A 574 -1.85 33.49 10.88
N VAL A 575 -0.56 33.23 11.06
CA VAL A 575 0.43 33.23 9.96
C VAL A 575 0.09 32.16 8.90
N TYR A 576 -0.34 30.97 9.31
CA TYR A 576 -0.80 29.93 8.36
C TYR A 576 -2.11 30.31 7.63
N HIS A 577 -3.06 30.89 8.36
CA HIS A 577 -4.33 31.39 7.84
C HIS A 577 -4.11 32.50 6.81
N PHE A 578 -3.27 33.48 7.15
CA PHE A 578 -2.84 34.56 6.27
C PHE A 578 -2.22 34.01 4.98
N LEU A 579 -1.23 33.11 5.07
CA LEU A 579 -0.59 32.53 3.89
C LEU A 579 -1.57 31.75 3.00
N LEU A 580 -2.55 31.05 3.58
CA LEU A 580 -3.58 30.34 2.82
C LEU A 580 -4.51 31.32 2.08
N ALA A 581 -5.05 32.33 2.78
CA ALA A 581 -5.95 33.33 2.20
C ALA A 581 -5.22 34.20 1.14
N TYR A 582 -4.04 34.72 1.47
CA TYR A 582 -3.21 35.54 0.59
C TYR A 582 -2.89 34.85 -0.75
N PHE A 583 -2.38 33.61 -0.73
CA PHE A 583 -2.05 32.90 -1.97
C PHE A 583 -3.28 32.39 -2.74
N VAL A 584 -4.46 32.38 -2.13
CA VAL A 584 -5.76 32.19 -2.80
C VAL A 584 -6.18 33.49 -3.51
N MET A 585 -6.12 34.65 -2.84
CA MET A 585 -6.47 35.94 -3.42
C MET A 585 -5.54 36.36 -4.57
N LEU A 586 -4.25 36.01 -4.51
CA LEU A 586 -3.29 36.25 -5.61
C LEU A 586 -3.47 35.35 -6.83
N ALA A 587 -4.28 34.29 -6.75
CA ALA A 587 -4.38 33.32 -7.84
C ALA A 587 -5.45 33.77 -8.86
N ALA A 588 -5.01 34.22 -10.03
CA ALA A 588 -5.89 34.76 -11.08
C ALA A 588 -7.06 33.84 -11.49
N ASN A 589 -6.91 32.52 -11.31
CA ASN A 589 -7.90 31.49 -11.58
C ASN A 589 -8.82 31.14 -10.37
N TRP A 590 -8.76 31.89 -9.27
CA TRP A 590 -9.56 31.71 -8.05
C TRP A 590 -10.45 32.93 -7.83
N GLN A 591 -11.76 32.77 -7.99
CA GLN A 591 -12.75 33.84 -7.85
C GLN A 591 -13.54 33.66 -6.55
N MET A 592 -13.48 34.62 -5.64
CA MET A 592 -14.32 34.64 -4.43
C MET A 592 -15.80 34.68 -4.83
N THR A 593 -16.66 34.00 -4.08
CA THR A 593 -18.10 33.95 -4.35
C THR A 593 -18.92 34.36 -3.12
N THR A 594 -20.10 34.90 -3.36
CA THR A 594 -21.11 35.24 -2.34
C THR A 594 -21.90 34.02 -1.84
N MET A 595 -21.71 32.85 -2.45
CA MET A 595 -22.40 31.61 -2.08
C MET A 595 -21.96 31.08 -0.71
N CYS A 596 -22.93 30.69 0.12
CA CYS A 596 -22.63 29.91 1.32
C CYS A 596 -22.27 28.46 0.97
N ALA A 597 -21.58 27.77 1.89
CA ALA A 597 -21.12 26.40 1.68
C ALA A 597 -22.26 25.39 1.39
N VAL A 598 -23.46 25.61 1.94
CA VAL A 598 -24.62 24.73 1.70
C VAL A 598 -25.11 24.86 0.25
N SER A 599 -25.33 26.09 -0.23
CA SER A 599 -25.75 26.35 -1.61
C SER A 599 -24.69 25.91 -2.62
N ALA A 600 -23.40 26.15 -2.34
CA ALA A 600 -22.31 25.67 -3.17
C ALA A 600 -22.24 24.14 -3.23
N ASN A 601 -22.42 23.45 -2.09
CA ASN A 601 -22.50 21.99 -2.07
C ASN A 601 -23.70 21.47 -2.87
N GLN A 602 -24.86 22.13 -2.78
CA GLN A 602 -26.07 21.74 -3.50
C GLN A 602 -25.89 21.90 -5.02
N LEU A 603 -25.39 23.06 -5.48
CA LEU A 603 -25.09 23.30 -6.90
C LEU A 603 -24.10 22.26 -7.46
N VAL A 604 -23.00 22.00 -6.76
CA VAL A 604 -22.02 20.97 -7.15
C VAL A 604 -22.66 19.58 -7.16
N PHE A 605 -23.55 19.27 -6.21
CA PHE A 605 -24.27 18.01 -6.16
C PHE A 605 -25.23 17.82 -7.35
N ASP A 606 -25.96 18.86 -7.73
CA ASP A 606 -26.91 18.79 -8.83
C ASP A 606 -26.21 18.66 -10.19
N VAL A 607 -25.12 19.40 -10.43
CA VAL A 607 -24.25 19.22 -11.61
C VAL A 607 -23.70 17.79 -11.69
N VAL A 608 -23.17 17.27 -10.57
CA VAL A 608 -22.66 15.90 -10.48
C VAL A 608 -23.76 14.85 -10.74
N MET A 609 -24.97 15.09 -10.26
CA MET A 609 -26.11 14.17 -10.43
C MET A 609 -26.73 14.24 -11.83
N ALA A 610 -26.70 15.39 -12.50
CA ALA A 610 -27.17 15.55 -13.87
C ALA A 610 -26.28 14.78 -14.87
N LEU A 611 -24.97 14.78 -14.65
CA LEU A 611 -24.01 14.12 -15.54
C LEU A 611 -23.89 12.61 -15.31
N ILE A 612 -24.09 12.10 -14.08
CA ILE A 612 -23.81 10.70 -13.76
C ILE A 612 -24.96 9.76 -14.17
N PRO A 613 -24.69 8.71 -14.98
CA PRO A 613 -25.69 7.70 -15.31
C PRO A 613 -26.35 7.09 -14.06
N LYS A 614 -27.69 7.00 -14.03
CA LYS A 614 -28.48 6.58 -12.85
C LYS A 614 -27.96 5.30 -12.17
N HIS A 615 -27.49 4.33 -12.95
CA HIS A 615 -26.98 3.05 -12.45
C HIS A 615 -25.56 3.13 -11.82
N LEU A 616 -24.82 4.23 -12.00
CA LEU A 616 -23.52 4.52 -11.39
C LEU A 616 -23.62 5.31 -10.07
N VAL A 617 -24.71 6.04 -9.82
CA VAL A 617 -24.96 6.84 -8.61
C VAL A 617 -24.68 6.02 -7.33
N SER A 618 -25.30 4.84 -7.22
CA SER A 618 -25.12 3.95 -6.06
C SER A 618 -23.70 3.35 -5.97
N PHE A 619 -23.02 3.14 -7.11
CA PHE A 619 -21.63 2.67 -7.15
C PHE A 619 -20.66 3.72 -6.64
N LEU A 620 -20.84 4.98 -7.04
CA LEU A 620 -20.05 6.13 -6.61
C LEU A 620 -20.42 6.61 -5.19
N GLY A 621 -21.58 6.17 -4.69
CA GLY A 621 -22.01 6.38 -3.30
C GLY A 621 -22.64 7.74 -3.06
N LEU A 622 -23.26 8.30 -4.10
CA LEU A 622 -23.98 9.56 -4.05
C LEU A 622 -25.41 9.31 -3.53
N SER A 623 -25.90 10.27 -2.75
CA SER A 623 -27.27 10.37 -2.24
C SER A 623 -27.56 11.83 -1.91
N ARG A 624 -28.83 12.28 -1.90
CA ARG A 624 -29.22 13.69 -1.67
C ARG A 624 -28.69 14.32 -0.36
N ARG A 625 -28.19 13.54 0.59
CA ARG A 625 -27.57 14.01 1.85
C ARG A 625 -26.04 13.96 1.84
N THR A 626 -25.41 13.76 0.68
CA THR A 626 -23.96 13.58 0.59
C THR A 626 -23.26 14.92 0.44
N TRP A 627 -22.46 15.28 1.43
CA TRP A 627 -21.56 16.42 1.30
C TRP A 627 -20.40 16.07 0.36
N ILE A 628 -20.30 16.78 -0.75
CA ILE A 628 -19.26 16.59 -1.76
C ILE A 628 -18.37 17.82 -1.95
N LEU A 629 -18.79 19.02 -1.52
CA LEU A 629 -17.96 20.22 -1.62
C LEU A 629 -16.55 19.98 -1.01
N PRO A 630 -15.47 20.14 -1.80
CA PRO A 630 -14.10 20.02 -1.31
C PRO A 630 -13.68 21.27 -0.52
N TYR A 631 -12.52 21.20 0.15
CA TYR A 631 -11.92 22.35 0.84
C TYR A 631 -10.42 22.47 0.54
N SER A 632 -9.89 23.68 0.53
CA SER A 632 -8.47 23.95 0.30
C SER A 632 -7.63 23.85 1.58
N TYR A 633 -6.34 23.57 1.44
CA TYR A 633 -5.32 23.74 2.47
C TYR A 633 -3.96 23.98 1.80
N ALA A 634 -3.06 24.72 2.47
CA ALA A 634 -1.71 24.99 1.96
C ALA A 634 -0.64 24.03 2.50
N THR A 635 0.38 23.73 1.69
CA THR A 635 1.69 23.18 2.08
C THR A 635 2.81 24.14 1.68
N ILE A 636 3.96 24.08 2.35
CA ILE A 636 5.05 25.06 2.15
C ILE A 636 6.13 24.49 1.20
N LYS A 637 6.58 25.28 0.21
CA LYS A 637 7.71 24.92 -0.66
C LYS A 637 9.03 25.36 -0.03
N ALA A 638 9.84 24.42 0.45
CA ALA A 638 11.14 24.73 1.06
C ALA A 638 12.07 25.64 0.23
N LYS A 639 12.08 25.55 -1.11
CA LYS A 639 12.94 26.40 -1.95
C LYS A 639 12.65 27.91 -1.85
N CYS A 640 11.51 28.29 -1.26
CA CYS A 640 11.07 29.67 -1.13
C CYS A 640 11.33 30.30 0.24
N PHE A 641 11.87 29.55 1.21
CA PHE A 641 12.06 29.99 2.59
C PHE A 641 13.39 29.45 3.16
N LYS A 642 14.27 30.34 3.64
CA LYS A 642 15.54 29.98 4.27
C LYS A 642 15.31 29.31 5.63
N THR A 643 16.06 28.26 5.93
CA THR A 643 15.85 27.41 7.12
C THR A 643 16.91 27.54 8.21
N ALA A 644 18.01 28.25 7.98
CA ALA A 644 19.13 28.36 8.92
C ALA A 644 19.61 29.81 9.08
N GLY A 645 19.78 30.26 10.33
CA GLY A 645 20.46 31.51 10.73
C GLY A 645 19.77 32.84 10.39
N ARG A 646 19.21 32.98 9.18
CA ARG A 646 18.48 34.16 8.71
C ARG A 646 17.07 33.74 8.28
N ALA A 647 16.10 33.90 9.17
CA ALA A 647 14.69 33.61 8.87
C ALA A 647 14.20 34.56 7.77
N GLY A 648 13.70 34.02 6.66
CA GLY A 648 13.45 34.81 5.46
C GLY A 648 12.84 34.03 4.29
N ARG A 649 11.85 34.62 3.61
CA ARG A 649 11.45 34.25 2.25
C ARG A 649 12.65 34.50 1.31
N SER A 650 13.04 33.50 0.53
CA SER A 650 14.12 33.57 -0.47
C SER A 650 13.62 33.81 -1.89
N CYS A 651 12.32 33.67 -2.13
CA CYS A 651 11.74 33.75 -3.47
C CYS A 651 11.23 35.17 -3.76
N PHE A 652 11.93 35.88 -4.65
CA PHE A 652 11.58 37.23 -5.12
C PHE A 652 10.76 37.24 -6.41
N VAL A 653 10.57 36.08 -7.05
CA VAL A 653 9.74 35.95 -8.26
C VAL A 653 8.32 36.38 -7.97
N GLU A 654 7.85 37.38 -8.71
CA GLU A 654 6.47 37.90 -8.63
C GLU A 654 5.46 36.83 -9.07
N GLY A 655 4.25 36.85 -8.50
CA GLY A 655 3.22 35.82 -8.73
C GLY A 655 3.56 34.40 -8.26
N HIS A 656 4.83 34.08 -7.93
CA HIS A 656 5.22 32.71 -7.62
C HIS A 656 4.52 32.18 -6.37
N SER A 657 3.71 31.12 -6.56
CA SER A 657 2.99 30.42 -5.49
C SER A 657 3.97 29.73 -4.53
N CYS A 658 4.47 30.45 -3.52
CA CYS A 658 5.45 29.97 -2.54
C CYS A 658 4.87 28.89 -1.61
N VAL A 659 3.56 28.87 -1.45
CA VAL A 659 2.81 27.72 -0.92
C VAL A 659 2.21 26.92 -2.07
N ARG A 660 1.97 25.62 -1.87
CA ARG A 660 1.14 24.82 -2.78
C ARG A 660 -0.27 24.75 -2.20
N LYS A 661 -1.22 25.34 -2.92
CA LYS A 661 -2.66 25.22 -2.65
C LYS A 661 -3.07 23.79 -3.00
N ILE A 662 -3.63 23.03 -2.06
CA ILE A 662 -4.06 21.64 -2.28
C ILE A 662 -5.53 21.51 -1.90
N ILE A 663 -6.32 21.04 -2.85
CA ILE A 663 -7.74 20.85 -2.67
C ILE A 663 -8.01 19.43 -2.17
N SER A 664 -8.56 19.36 -0.97
CA SER A 664 -8.85 18.14 -0.26
C SER A 664 -10.22 17.60 -0.58
N TRP A 665 -10.23 16.49 -1.32
CA TRP A 665 -11.41 15.70 -1.56
C TRP A 665 -11.72 14.77 -0.37
N ALA A 666 -11.34 15.12 0.89
CA ALA A 666 -11.40 14.21 2.06
C ALA A 666 -12.80 13.62 2.30
N THR A 667 -13.84 14.43 2.13
CA THR A 667 -15.27 14.13 2.29
C THR A 667 -15.85 13.25 1.18
N TRP A 668 -15.25 13.25 -0.02
CA TRP A 668 -15.86 12.67 -1.22
C TRP A 668 -16.22 11.17 -1.08
N PRO A 669 -17.45 10.76 -1.46
CA PRO A 669 -17.95 9.40 -1.27
C PRO A 669 -17.18 8.35 -2.09
N LYS A 670 -17.06 7.14 -1.53
CA LYS A 670 -16.50 5.91 -2.14
C LYS A 670 -15.33 6.14 -3.14
N LYS A 671 -14.36 7.00 -2.84
CA LYS A 671 -13.22 7.39 -3.72
C LYS A 671 -12.49 6.26 -4.45
N SER A 672 -12.49 5.04 -3.91
CA SER A 672 -11.94 3.86 -4.58
C SER A 672 -12.68 3.49 -5.89
N CYS A 673 -13.94 3.90 -6.02
CA CYS A 673 -14.80 3.74 -7.19
C CYS A 673 -14.50 4.82 -8.24
N TRP A 674 -14.39 6.09 -7.83
CA TRP A 674 -13.92 7.19 -8.68
C TRP A 674 -12.50 6.94 -9.22
N ARG A 675 -11.58 6.49 -8.36
CA ARG A 675 -10.25 5.97 -8.76
C ARG A 675 -10.29 4.66 -9.55
N MET A 676 -11.46 4.06 -9.77
CA MET A 676 -11.63 2.96 -10.73
C MET A 676 -11.93 3.51 -12.12
N VAL A 677 -12.76 4.55 -12.22
CA VAL A 677 -13.03 5.30 -13.45
C VAL A 677 -11.76 5.99 -13.96
N SER A 678 -11.03 6.72 -13.09
CA SER A 678 -9.74 7.33 -13.45
C SER A 678 -8.70 6.30 -13.93
N ARG A 679 -8.74 5.05 -13.45
CA ARG A 679 -7.92 3.96 -13.99
C ARG A 679 -8.44 3.42 -15.33
N GLY A 680 -9.74 3.49 -15.59
CA GLY A 680 -10.32 3.15 -16.89
C GLY A 680 -9.88 4.15 -17.97
N LEU A 681 -9.95 5.44 -17.65
CA LEU A 681 -9.44 6.53 -18.48
C LEU A 681 -7.91 6.40 -18.71
N GLN A 682 -7.13 6.10 -17.67
CA GLN A 682 -5.69 5.81 -17.80
C GLN A 682 -5.42 4.67 -18.78
N ILE A 683 -6.18 3.56 -18.73
CA ILE A 683 -5.99 2.41 -19.63
C ILE A 683 -6.37 2.77 -21.08
N ALA A 684 -7.37 3.61 -21.31
CA ALA A 684 -7.68 4.13 -22.63
C ALA A 684 -6.53 5.01 -23.15
N LEU A 685 -6.09 6.00 -22.36
CA LEU A 685 -4.99 6.89 -22.71
C LEU A 685 -3.64 6.14 -22.93
N GLU A 686 -3.37 5.06 -22.20
CA GLU A 686 -2.22 4.17 -22.41
C GLU A 686 -2.27 3.37 -23.73
N ARG A 687 -3.39 3.40 -24.46
CA ARG A 687 -3.67 2.55 -25.64
C ARG A 687 -4.17 3.30 -26.88
N GLY A 688 -4.68 4.52 -26.73
CA GLY A 688 -5.10 5.38 -27.85
C GLY A 688 -3.94 6.22 -28.41
N PRO A 689 -3.87 7.52 -28.09
CA PRO A 689 -2.90 8.44 -28.70
C PRO A 689 -1.45 8.09 -28.36
N GLU A 690 -0.54 8.36 -29.28
CA GLU A 690 0.90 8.27 -29.00
C GLU A 690 1.34 9.42 -28.10
N ASN A 691 2.12 9.10 -27.07
CA ASN A 691 2.45 10.04 -26.01
C ASN A 691 3.79 9.73 -25.33
N TRP A 692 4.23 10.67 -24.50
CA TRP A 692 5.48 10.63 -23.75
C TRP A 692 5.24 10.30 -22.26
N GLN A 693 3.98 10.16 -21.83
CA GLN A 693 3.59 9.96 -20.43
C GLN A 693 4.10 8.63 -19.85
N VAL A 694 4.95 8.75 -18.83
CA VAL A 694 5.37 7.66 -17.95
C VAL A 694 4.42 7.57 -16.76
N TRP A 695 3.82 6.39 -16.55
CA TRP A 695 2.84 6.18 -15.48
C TRP A 695 3.45 5.65 -14.16
N ASN A 696 4.72 5.27 -14.18
CA ASN A 696 5.38 4.63 -13.04
C ASN A 696 6.89 4.88 -13.06
N LEU A 697 7.39 5.67 -12.12
CA LEU A 697 8.81 5.98 -11.97
C LEU A 697 9.72 4.75 -11.79
N ARG A 698 9.16 3.62 -11.33
CA ARG A 698 9.92 2.35 -11.27
C ARG A 698 10.33 1.83 -12.64
N ASP A 699 9.51 2.10 -13.65
CA ASP A 699 9.71 1.58 -15.01
C ASP A 699 10.46 2.63 -15.88
N ALA A 700 10.52 3.89 -15.43
CA ALA A 700 11.21 4.99 -16.10
C ALA A 700 12.66 4.67 -16.54
N PRO A 701 13.55 4.07 -15.72
CA PRO A 701 14.91 3.73 -16.17
C PRO A 701 14.96 2.76 -17.34
N ALA A 702 13.96 1.88 -17.49
CA ALA A 702 13.89 0.95 -18.61
C ALA A 702 13.35 1.64 -19.87
N ILE A 703 12.37 2.55 -19.71
CA ILE A 703 11.81 3.34 -20.81
C ILE A 703 12.85 4.32 -21.35
N VAL A 704 13.61 5.00 -20.49
CA VAL A 704 14.69 5.91 -20.91
C VAL A 704 15.73 5.15 -21.73
N ARG A 705 16.30 4.03 -21.22
CA ARG A 705 17.25 3.21 -22.00
C ARG A 705 16.68 2.78 -23.34
N LYS A 706 15.41 2.34 -23.38
CA LYS A 706 14.76 1.93 -24.63
C LYS A 706 14.64 3.09 -25.63
N ARG A 707 14.30 4.31 -25.18
CA ARG A 707 14.17 5.47 -26.07
C ARG A 707 15.55 5.98 -26.52
N LEU A 708 16.55 6.02 -25.63
CA LEU A 708 17.94 6.37 -25.99
C LEU A 708 18.53 5.42 -27.03
N ALA A 709 18.35 4.10 -26.87
CA ALA A 709 18.80 3.09 -27.84
C ALA A 709 18.06 3.12 -29.19
N ASN A 710 17.02 3.95 -29.32
CA ASN A 710 16.27 4.15 -30.57
C ASN A 710 16.62 5.50 -31.24
N LEU A 711 17.48 6.33 -30.63
CA LEU A 711 17.93 7.58 -31.23
C LEU A 711 18.88 7.32 -32.39
N HIS A 712 18.66 8.04 -33.49
CA HIS A 712 19.62 8.13 -34.59
C HIS A 712 20.73 9.09 -34.19
N VAL A 713 21.98 8.65 -34.34
CA VAL A 713 23.17 9.47 -34.18
C VAL A 713 23.62 9.86 -35.59
N PRO A 714 23.58 11.16 -35.96
CA PRO A 714 24.07 11.61 -37.25
C PRO A 714 25.60 11.60 -37.28
N ASP A 715 26.21 11.48 -38.46
CA ASP A 715 27.67 11.50 -38.62
C ASP A 715 28.28 12.82 -38.10
N SER A 716 27.58 13.93 -38.36
CA SER A 716 27.86 15.27 -37.81
C SER A 716 27.43 15.40 -36.33
N ARG A 717 27.77 14.42 -35.49
CA ARG A 717 27.35 14.31 -34.07
C ARG A 717 27.69 15.51 -33.17
N PHE A 718 28.60 16.40 -33.59
CA PHE A 718 28.95 17.63 -32.86
C PHE A 718 28.23 18.89 -33.36
N THR A 719 27.38 18.77 -34.37
CA THR A 719 26.66 19.88 -35.02
C THR A 719 25.17 19.73 -34.78
N CYS A 720 24.47 20.83 -34.50
CA CYS A 720 23.02 20.82 -34.35
C CYS A 720 22.31 20.73 -35.71
N GLY A 721 21.57 19.65 -35.96
CA GLY A 721 20.81 19.43 -37.21
C GLY A 721 19.58 20.34 -37.41
N ARG A 722 19.50 21.47 -36.69
CA ARG A 722 18.47 22.53 -36.83
C ARG A 722 19.09 23.90 -37.00
N CYS A 723 20.02 24.29 -36.12
CA CYS A 723 20.61 25.63 -36.10
C CYS A 723 22.10 25.68 -36.51
N GLY A 724 22.72 24.57 -36.91
CA GLY A 724 24.13 24.51 -37.30
C GLY A 724 25.16 24.69 -36.17
N CYS A 725 24.77 25.21 -35.00
CA CYS A 725 25.69 25.44 -33.89
C CYS A 725 26.33 24.16 -33.34
N ALA A 726 27.55 24.28 -32.81
CA ALA A 726 28.24 23.21 -32.11
C ALA A 726 27.48 22.71 -30.86
N LYS A 727 27.63 21.43 -30.54
CA LYS A 727 27.04 20.75 -29.37
C LYS A 727 27.86 19.53 -28.96
N ALA A 728 27.66 19.03 -27.74
CA ALA A 728 28.18 17.71 -27.37
C ALA A 728 27.42 16.58 -28.11
N PRO A 729 27.98 15.34 -28.18
CA PRO A 729 27.37 14.22 -28.91
C PRO A 729 25.90 13.99 -28.52
N TRP A 730 25.63 14.02 -27.22
CA TRP A 730 24.30 13.97 -26.64
C TRP A 730 23.98 15.29 -25.93
N GLN A 731 22.70 15.67 -25.94
CA GLN A 731 22.18 16.81 -25.21
C GLN A 731 20.84 16.45 -24.58
N ALA A 732 20.59 16.95 -23.37
CA ALA A 732 19.33 16.79 -22.69
C ALA A 732 18.81 18.11 -22.11
N THR A 733 17.49 18.20 -21.99
CA THR A 733 16.78 19.25 -21.28
C THR A 733 15.73 18.63 -20.36
N VAL A 734 15.52 19.27 -19.20
CA VAL A 734 14.47 18.94 -18.24
C VAL A 734 13.63 20.19 -18.03
N HIS A 735 12.31 20.05 -18.15
CA HIS A 735 11.36 21.15 -18.03
C HIS A 735 10.30 20.87 -16.96
N ASP A 736 9.87 21.92 -16.25
CA ASP A 736 8.80 21.90 -15.24
C ASP A 736 7.62 22.76 -15.71
N ALA A 737 6.44 22.15 -15.87
CA ALA A 737 5.19 22.88 -16.09
C ALA A 737 4.75 23.55 -14.78
N GLY A 738 5.38 24.68 -14.46
CA GLY A 738 5.07 25.50 -13.30
C GLY A 738 3.57 25.81 -13.22
N GLN A 739 2.95 25.45 -12.10
CA GLN A 739 1.50 25.63 -11.87
C GLN A 739 0.58 24.87 -12.84
N PHE A 740 1.04 23.89 -13.61
CA PHE A 740 0.30 23.08 -14.60
C PHE A 740 -1.23 22.94 -14.45
N PHE A 741 -1.72 22.49 -13.28
CA PHE A 741 -3.16 22.31 -13.03
C PHE A 741 -3.95 23.64 -13.08
N GLU A 742 -3.31 24.74 -12.72
CA GLU A 742 -3.84 26.11 -12.76
C GLU A 742 -3.88 26.70 -14.18
N CYS A 743 -3.29 26.04 -15.19
CA CYS A 743 -3.35 26.42 -16.61
C CYS A 743 -4.41 25.65 -17.41
N VAL A 744 -4.74 24.41 -17.00
CA VAL A 744 -5.68 23.56 -17.75
C VAL A 744 -7.12 23.86 -17.36
N THR A 745 -7.94 24.35 -18.30
CA THR A 745 -9.36 24.61 -18.04
C THR A 745 -10.19 23.32 -17.97
N VAL A 746 -11.41 23.42 -17.43
CA VAL A 746 -12.37 22.30 -17.47
C VAL A 746 -12.76 21.97 -18.91
N THR A 747 -12.87 22.97 -19.79
CA THR A 747 -13.26 22.82 -21.20
C THR A 747 -12.22 22.02 -21.98
N ASP A 748 -10.93 22.34 -21.83
CA ASP A 748 -9.85 21.65 -22.56
C ASP A 748 -9.69 20.23 -22.06
N ALA A 749 -9.83 20.01 -20.75
CA ALA A 749 -9.87 18.68 -20.17
C ALA A 749 -11.03 17.82 -20.69
N LEU A 750 -12.23 18.40 -20.90
CA LEU A 750 -13.36 17.72 -21.52
C LEU A 750 -13.10 17.41 -23.00
N ARG A 751 -12.59 18.37 -23.76
CA ARG A 751 -12.24 18.22 -25.18
C ARG A 751 -11.21 17.09 -25.37
N ALA A 752 -10.08 17.18 -24.67
CA ALA A 752 -9.01 16.19 -24.73
C ALA A 752 -9.43 14.80 -24.24
N ALA A 753 -10.33 14.70 -23.26
CA ALA A 753 -10.88 13.40 -22.83
C ALA A 753 -11.77 12.76 -23.89
N ARG A 754 -12.56 13.56 -24.63
CA ARG A 754 -13.36 13.07 -25.77
C ARG A 754 -12.45 12.62 -26.91
N GLU A 755 -11.52 13.47 -27.34
CA GLU A 755 -10.51 13.15 -28.38
C GLU A 755 -9.74 11.87 -28.00
N THR A 756 -9.25 11.75 -26.76
CA THR A 756 -8.54 10.55 -26.28
C THR A 756 -9.39 9.28 -26.41
N LEU A 757 -10.66 9.31 -25.99
CA LEU A 757 -11.53 8.14 -26.04
C LEU A 757 -11.92 7.77 -27.47
N GLN A 758 -12.10 8.75 -28.34
CA GLN A 758 -12.33 8.56 -29.77
C GLN A 758 -11.12 7.90 -30.45
N MET A 759 -9.92 8.50 -30.34
CA MET A 759 -8.68 7.93 -30.88
C MET A 759 -8.39 6.53 -30.32
N THR A 760 -8.76 6.25 -29.05
CA THR A 760 -8.66 4.91 -28.48
C THR A 760 -9.59 3.92 -29.18
N ALA A 761 -10.84 4.32 -29.46
CA ALA A 761 -11.81 3.47 -30.14
C ALA A 761 -11.37 3.18 -31.58
N GLU A 762 -10.99 4.22 -32.33
CA GLU A 762 -10.50 4.13 -33.71
C GLU A 762 -9.26 3.22 -33.80
N ARG A 763 -8.24 3.42 -32.95
CA ARG A 763 -7.00 2.64 -32.98
C ARG A 763 -7.15 1.18 -32.55
N THR A 764 -8.16 0.85 -31.74
CA THR A 764 -8.23 -0.47 -31.06
C THR A 764 -9.52 -1.26 -31.29
N GLY A 765 -10.52 -0.69 -31.97
CA GLY A 765 -11.86 -1.27 -32.11
C GLY A 765 -12.60 -1.50 -30.78
N CYS A 766 -12.12 -0.90 -29.68
CA CYS A 766 -12.63 -1.17 -28.33
C CYS A 766 -13.37 0.04 -27.75
N PHE A 767 -14.61 -0.17 -27.32
CA PHE A 767 -15.48 0.85 -26.72
C PHE A 767 -15.64 0.72 -25.20
N TYR A 768 -14.99 -0.28 -24.59
CA TYR A 768 -15.13 -0.62 -23.17
C TYR A 768 -13.78 -0.79 -22.47
N THR A 769 -13.70 -0.33 -21.21
CA THR A 769 -12.55 -0.59 -20.33
C THR A 769 -12.92 -1.46 -19.14
N CYS A 770 -12.22 -2.57 -18.97
CA CYS A 770 -12.39 -3.53 -17.88
C CYS A 770 -11.34 -3.35 -16.78
N VAL A 771 -11.72 -2.76 -15.64
CA VAL A 771 -10.80 -2.44 -14.53
C VAL A 771 -10.90 -3.47 -13.40
N PHE A 772 -9.77 -4.07 -13.00
CA PHE A 772 -9.75 -5.05 -11.91
C PHE A 772 -10.01 -4.41 -10.53
N ARG A 773 -10.87 -5.06 -9.72
CA ARG A 773 -11.27 -4.54 -8.40
C ARG A 773 -10.17 -4.62 -7.34
N ARG A 774 -9.24 -5.58 -7.44
CA ARG A 774 -8.24 -5.90 -6.40
C ARG A 774 -6.78 -5.63 -6.77
N LYS A 775 -6.43 -5.65 -8.06
CA LYS A 775 -5.07 -5.30 -8.51
C LYS A 775 -4.99 -3.78 -8.71
N LYS A 776 -3.98 -3.13 -8.11
CA LYS A 776 -3.66 -1.73 -8.42
C LYS A 776 -3.21 -1.66 -9.89
N LYS A 777 -3.69 -0.66 -10.65
CA LYS A 777 -3.33 -0.40 -12.05
C LYS A 777 -3.37 -1.63 -12.98
N ALA A 778 -4.44 -2.42 -12.92
CA ALA A 778 -4.64 -3.50 -13.90
C ALA A 778 -6.04 -3.40 -14.51
N GLY A 779 -6.11 -3.60 -15.82
CA GLY A 779 -7.31 -3.73 -16.63
C GLY A 779 -6.93 -3.97 -18.09
N PHE A 780 -7.92 -3.92 -18.97
CA PHE A 780 -7.78 -4.13 -20.41
C PHE A 780 -8.93 -3.45 -21.16
N LEU A 781 -8.72 -3.14 -22.44
CA LEU A 781 -9.78 -2.68 -23.35
C LEU A 781 -10.54 -3.89 -23.92
N SER A 782 -11.78 -3.67 -24.37
CA SER A 782 -12.60 -4.69 -25.00
C SER A 782 -13.60 -4.09 -26.01
N PRO A 783 -13.90 -4.80 -27.12
CA PRO A 783 -15.00 -4.46 -28.01
C PRO A 783 -16.39 -4.79 -27.41
N HIS A 784 -16.47 -5.58 -26.34
CA HIS A 784 -17.75 -6.11 -25.83
C HIS A 784 -17.97 -5.88 -24.33
N ARG A 785 -19.24 -5.71 -23.95
CA ARG A 785 -19.64 -5.49 -22.55
C ARG A 785 -19.77 -6.79 -21.75
N PHE A 786 -18.79 -7.08 -20.89
CA PHE A 786 -18.85 -8.25 -20.01
C PHE A 786 -19.89 -8.12 -18.88
N ARG A 787 -21.07 -8.74 -19.04
CA ARG A 787 -22.14 -8.76 -18.01
C ARG A 787 -21.88 -9.73 -16.84
N PHE A 788 -21.20 -10.86 -17.08
CA PHE A 788 -21.22 -12.01 -16.15
C PHE A 788 -20.11 -12.10 -15.09
N LEU A 789 -19.08 -11.22 -15.11
CA LEU A 789 -17.92 -11.30 -14.19
C LEU A 789 -17.73 -10.12 -13.20
N PRO A 790 -18.79 -9.48 -12.64
CA PRO A 790 -18.66 -8.27 -11.82
C PRO A 790 -17.90 -8.49 -10.50
N ARG A 791 -17.63 -9.74 -10.09
CA ARG A 791 -16.82 -10.04 -8.90
C ARG A 791 -15.31 -9.82 -9.11
N ARG A 792 -14.80 -9.92 -10.34
CA ARG A 792 -13.35 -9.83 -10.65
C ARG A 792 -12.95 -8.42 -11.11
N PHE A 793 -13.68 -7.88 -12.08
CA PHE A 793 -13.45 -6.56 -12.67
C PHE A 793 -14.77 -5.78 -12.77
N ARG A 794 -14.70 -4.51 -13.18
CA ARG A 794 -15.85 -3.71 -13.60
C ARG A 794 -15.58 -3.22 -15.01
N CYS A 795 -16.51 -3.48 -15.92
CA CYS A 795 -16.54 -2.92 -17.26
C CYS A 795 -17.23 -1.56 -17.20
N PHE A 796 -16.70 -0.58 -17.92
CA PHE A 796 -17.32 0.71 -18.22
C PHE A 796 -17.25 0.88 -19.73
N ASP A 797 -18.29 1.42 -20.37
CA ASP A 797 -18.15 1.98 -21.72
C ASP A 797 -17.47 3.36 -21.68
N PHE A 798 -17.01 3.84 -22.83
CA PHE A 798 -16.32 5.14 -22.91
C PHE A 798 -17.22 6.31 -22.54
N GLN A 799 -18.54 6.24 -22.80
CA GLN A 799 -19.48 7.28 -22.40
C GLN A 799 -19.68 7.32 -20.88
N GLU A 800 -19.79 6.17 -20.20
CA GLU A 800 -19.78 6.05 -18.74
C GLU A 800 -18.48 6.61 -18.13
N LEU A 801 -17.33 6.38 -18.77
CA LEU A 801 -16.05 6.96 -18.34
C LEU A 801 -16.04 8.49 -18.50
N PHE A 802 -16.45 9.00 -19.67
CA PHE A 802 -16.50 10.43 -19.99
C PHE A 802 -17.47 11.20 -19.07
N LEU A 803 -18.69 10.69 -18.86
CA LEU A 803 -19.70 11.35 -18.03
C LEU A 803 -19.30 11.43 -16.55
N VAL A 804 -18.70 10.36 -16.00
CA VAL A 804 -18.22 10.38 -14.61
C VAL A 804 -16.92 11.18 -14.47
N PHE A 805 -16.12 11.30 -15.53
CA PHE A 805 -14.99 12.22 -15.61
C PHE A 805 -15.46 13.67 -15.58
N ALA A 806 -16.36 14.05 -16.48
CA ALA A 806 -16.97 15.36 -16.58
C ALA A 806 -17.56 15.78 -15.22
N ALA A 807 -18.40 14.93 -14.63
CA ALA A 807 -18.96 15.17 -13.30
C ALA A 807 -17.90 15.45 -12.21
N ALA A 808 -16.71 14.84 -12.29
CA ALA A 808 -15.64 15.05 -11.32
C ALA A 808 -14.79 16.31 -11.60
N ILE A 809 -14.63 16.73 -12.86
CA ILE A 809 -13.83 17.93 -13.19
C ILE A 809 -14.66 19.21 -13.22
N SER A 810 -15.98 19.13 -13.41
CA SER A 810 -16.92 20.26 -13.23
C SER A 810 -17.08 20.72 -11.77
N VAL A 811 -16.38 20.09 -10.82
CA VAL A 811 -16.35 20.49 -9.40
C VAL A 811 -15.35 21.64 -9.22
N THR A 812 -15.80 22.84 -9.59
CA THR A 812 -15.01 24.07 -9.57
C THR A 812 -15.13 24.87 -8.28
N TYR A 813 -16.14 24.61 -7.45
CA TYR A 813 -16.32 25.30 -6.17
C TYR A 813 -15.56 24.60 -5.04
N VAL A 814 -14.93 25.39 -4.17
CA VAL A 814 -14.14 24.91 -3.02
C VAL A 814 -14.35 25.81 -1.80
N SER A 815 -14.39 25.20 -0.60
CA SER A 815 -14.34 25.94 0.66
C SER A 815 -12.90 26.33 1.02
N VAL A 816 -12.70 27.57 1.44
CA VAL A 816 -11.46 28.09 1.99
C VAL A 816 -11.84 28.74 3.32
N GLY A 817 -11.74 28.00 4.42
CA GLY A 817 -12.42 28.41 5.66
C GLY A 817 -13.94 28.42 5.51
N ASP A 818 -14.57 29.47 6.04
CA ASP A 818 -16.01 29.76 5.93
C ASP A 818 -16.45 30.24 4.53
N ARG A 819 -15.53 30.74 3.69
CA ARG A 819 -15.83 31.31 2.36
C ARG A 819 -15.70 30.29 1.23
N ILE A 820 -16.44 30.55 0.14
CA ILE A 820 -16.45 29.71 -1.07
C ILE A 820 -15.77 30.41 -2.23
N VAL A 821 -14.91 29.68 -2.93
CA VAL A 821 -14.14 30.13 -4.09
C VAL A 821 -14.46 29.24 -5.29
N LYS A 822 -14.66 29.86 -6.45
CA LYS A 822 -14.83 29.20 -7.75
C LYS A 822 -13.49 29.20 -8.49
N LEU A 823 -13.17 28.08 -9.10
CA LEU A 823 -11.97 27.87 -9.91
C LEU A 823 -12.34 27.91 -11.40
N SER A 824 -11.56 28.61 -12.22
CA SER A 824 -11.70 28.52 -13.69
C SER A 824 -10.98 27.30 -14.28
N THR A 825 -10.07 26.68 -13.53
CA THR A 825 -9.18 25.60 -14.01
C THR A 825 -9.18 24.37 -13.08
N LEU A 826 -8.40 23.34 -13.43
CA LEU A 826 -8.31 22.12 -12.64
C LEU A 826 -7.68 22.31 -11.26
N CYS A 827 -8.24 21.63 -10.26
CA CYS A 827 -7.76 21.69 -8.89
C CYS A 827 -6.53 20.78 -8.62
N ILE A 828 -5.47 21.33 -8.01
CA ILE A 828 -4.37 20.53 -7.44
C ILE A 828 -4.94 19.61 -6.35
N GLY A 829 -4.69 18.29 -6.46
CA GLY A 829 -5.19 17.29 -5.53
C GLY A 829 -6.59 16.73 -5.86
N GLY A 830 -7.22 17.21 -6.93
CA GLY A 830 -8.49 16.70 -7.42
C GLY A 830 -8.47 15.21 -7.79
N ILE A 831 -9.62 14.56 -7.69
CA ILE A 831 -9.71 13.09 -7.80
C ILE A 831 -9.44 12.58 -9.23
N MET A 832 -9.63 13.44 -10.24
CA MET A 832 -9.35 13.15 -11.64
C MET A 832 -8.36 14.15 -12.29
N SER A 833 -7.94 15.23 -11.63
CA SER A 833 -7.10 16.28 -12.25
C SER A 833 -5.84 15.72 -12.91
N MET A 834 -5.15 14.75 -12.28
CA MET A 834 -3.95 14.15 -12.87
C MET A 834 -4.23 13.43 -14.21
N ILE A 835 -5.36 12.72 -14.35
CA ILE A 835 -5.70 12.08 -15.63
C ILE A 835 -6.26 13.11 -16.63
N ALA A 836 -6.97 14.13 -16.15
CA ALA A 836 -7.48 15.24 -16.97
C ALA A 836 -6.34 16.02 -17.64
N SER A 837 -5.39 16.51 -16.84
CA SER A 837 -4.24 17.27 -17.36
C SER A 837 -3.31 16.39 -18.20
N ALA A 838 -3.16 15.10 -17.86
CA ALA A 838 -2.41 14.16 -18.70
C ALA A 838 -3.09 13.93 -20.07
N MET A 839 -4.43 13.91 -20.15
CA MET A 839 -5.14 13.80 -21.44
C MET A 839 -4.85 15.01 -22.33
N VAL A 840 -4.88 16.24 -21.79
CA VAL A 840 -4.58 17.47 -22.53
C VAL A 840 -3.17 17.39 -23.14
N LEU A 841 -2.14 17.18 -22.31
CA LEU A 841 -0.76 17.12 -22.82
C LEU A 841 -0.51 15.94 -23.78
N CYS A 842 -1.12 14.78 -23.55
CA CYS A 842 -0.99 13.65 -24.48
C CYS A 842 -1.70 13.89 -25.82
N VAL A 843 -2.75 14.72 -25.87
CA VAL A 843 -3.39 15.13 -27.14
C VAL A 843 -2.47 16.07 -27.90
N SER A 844 -1.86 17.06 -27.24
CA SER A 844 -0.89 17.96 -27.87
C SER A 844 0.36 17.20 -28.36
N GLU A 845 0.92 16.30 -27.55
CA GLU A 845 1.98 15.38 -27.95
C GLU A 845 1.60 14.55 -29.17
N HIS A 846 0.36 14.04 -29.24
CA HIS A 846 -0.07 13.23 -30.36
C HIS A 846 -0.18 14.04 -31.66
N LYS A 847 -0.76 15.26 -31.59
CA LYS A 847 -0.85 16.19 -32.73
C LYS A 847 0.55 16.49 -33.29
N TRP A 848 1.48 16.87 -32.42
CA TRP A 848 2.90 17.03 -32.80
C TRP A 848 3.47 15.76 -33.43
N LEU A 849 3.26 14.58 -32.84
CA LEU A 849 3.80 13.32 -33.36
C LEU A 849 3.21 12.89 -34.72
N GLN A 850 2.09 13.46 -35.17
CA GLN A 850 1.53 13.21 -36.50
C GLN A 850 1.93 14.29 -37.53
N ASN A 851 2.12 15.55 -37.12
CA ASN A 851 2.35 16.64 -38.07
C ASN A 851 3.84 16.86 -38.41
N ARG A 852 4.33 16.15 -39.43
CA ARG A 852 5.70 16.35 -39.94
C ARG A 852 5.93 17.71 -40.61
N ALA A 853 4.89 18.35 -41.13
CA ALA A 853 5.02 19.66 -41.77
C ALA A 853 5.33 20.75 -40.73
N GLU A 854 4.72 20.66 -39.54
CA GLU A 854 5.09 21.50 -38.37
C GLU A 854 6.56 21.30 -37.96
N TRP A 855 7.08 20.06 -37.99
CA TRP A 855 8.49 19.81 -37.70
C TRP A 855 9.40 20.55 -38.68
N GLN A 856 9.12 20.41 -39.98
CA GLN A 856 9.90 21.05 -41.04
C GLN A 856 9.81 22.58 -40.99
N ALA A 857 8.61 23.13 -40.80
CA ALA A 857 8.39 24.56 -40.65
C ALA A 857 9.13 25.15 -39.44
N ALA A 858 9.23 24.38 -38.35
CA ALA A 858 10.02 24.75 -37.19
C ALA A 858 11.53 24.46 -37.33
N GLY A 859 12.01 23.92 -38.45
CA GLY A 859 13.43 23.63 -38.71
C GLY A 859 13.96 22.29 -38.16
N PHE A 860 13.06 21.35 -37.80
CA PHE A 860 13.42 19.98 -37.43
C PHE A 860 13.33 19.03 -38.64
N SER A 861 13.90 17.82 -38.52
CA SER A 861 13.92 16.85 -39.61
C SER A 861 12.51 16.27 -39.85
N ALA A 862 12.02 16.31 -41.09
CA ALA A 862 10.83 15.55 -41.49
C ALA A 862 11.15 14.14 -42.04
N SER A 863 12.41 13.89 -42.42
CA SER A 863 12.86 12.62 -43.00
C SER A 863 12.90 11.47 -41.99
N LEU A 864 13.19 11.75 -40.71
CA LEU A 864 13.21 10.76 -39.64
C LEU A 864 11.95 10.84 -38.75
N PRO A 865 11.43 9.73 -38.20
CA PRO A 865 10.39 9.77 -37.17
C PRO A 865 10.89 10.49 -35.91
N TRP A 866 10.06 11.33 -35.28
CA TRP A 866 10.43 12.10 -34.08
C TRP A 866 11.07 11.25 -32.96
N SER A 867 10.61 10.01 -32.78
CA SER A 867 11.15 9.06 -31.78
C SER A 867 12.58 8.59 -32.04
N ARG A 868 13.13 8.84 -33.23
CA ARG A 868 14.56 8.68 -33.58
C ARG A 868 15.35 9.98 -33.42
N GLN A 869 14.70 11.13 -33.37
CA GLN A 869 15.34 12.44 -33.22
C GLN A 869 15.44 12.86 -31.75
N VAL A 870 14.37 12.67 -30.97
CA VAL A 870 14.25 13.09 -29.56
C VAL A 870 13.60 12.01 -28.70
N ALA A 871 14.33 11.55 -27.68
CA ALA A 871 13.86 10.65 -26.64
C ALA A 871 13.14 11.46 -25.55
N ALA A 872 11.92 11.91 -25.85
CA ALA A 872 11.08 12.62 -24.89
C ALA A 872 10.41 11.65 -23.89
N LEU A 873 10.29 12.02 -22.62
CA LEU A 873 9.52 11.34 -21.57
C LEU A 873 8.93 12.37 -20.61
N ARG A 874 7.65 12.23 -20.25
CA ARG A 874 6.98 13.13 -19.30
C ARG A 874 6.37 12.37 -18.13
N TYR A 875 6.48 12.89 -16.92
CA TYR A 875 5.79 12.34 -15.75
C TYR A 875 4.94 13.45 -15.13
N VAL A 876 3.68 13.53 -15.57
CA VAL A 876 2.75 14.59 -15.15
C VAL A 876 3.26 15.96 -15.63
N ASP A 877 3.84 16.75 -14.74
CA ASP A 877 4.40 18.11 -14.94
C ASP A 877 5.91 18.13 -15.26
N ASP A 878 6.65 17.04 -14.99
CA ASP A 878 8.10 16.94 -15.25
C ASP A 878 8.39 16.34 -16.65
N LEU A 879 8.96 17.10 -17.60
CA LEU A 879 9.35 16.65 -18.95
C LEU A 879 10.88 16.48 -19.06
N LEU A 880 11.34 15.39 -19.68
CA LEU A 880 12.72 15.12 -20.08
C LEU A 880 12.78 14.96 -21.59
N GLN A 881 13.76 15.57 -22.23
CA GLN A 881 14.10 15.36 -23.64
C GLN A 881 15.59 15.06 -23.76
N VAL A 882 15.96 14.10 -24.61
CA VAL A 882 17.36 13.79 -24.94
C VAL A 882 17.49 13.61 -26.45
N SER A 883 18.55 14.14 -27.06
CA SER A 883 18.80 14.03 -28.50
C SER A 883 20.30 13.88 -28.79
N ALA A 884 20.62 13.14 -29.86
CA ALA A 884 21.92 13.17 -30.52
C ALA A 884 21.99 14.17 -31.70
N MET A 885 20.84 14.68 -32.16
CA MET A 885 20.72 15.55 -33.34
C MET A 885 20.67 17.03 -32.98
N TYR A 886 20.06 17.40 -31.85
CA TYR A 886 19.75 18.80 -31.51
C TYR A 886 20.51 19.30 -30.28
N CYS A 887 20.87 20.59 -30.29
CA CYS A 887 21.49 21.26 -29.14
C CYS A 887 20.45 21.57 -28.05
N ALA A 888 20.91 21.83 -26.82
CA ALA A 888 20.01 22.16 -25.70
C ALA A 888 19.09 23.37 -25.97
N LYS A 889 19.57 24.41 -26.70
CA LYS A 889 18.75 25.58 -27.08
C LYS A 889 17.57 25.16 -27.96
N CYS A 890 17.83 24.43 -29.05
CA CYS A 890 16.78 23.91 -29.92
C CYS A 890 15.81 22.96 -29.20
N LEU A 891 16.29 22.14 -28.26
CA LEU A 891 15.42 21.30 -27.42
C LEU A 891 14.55 22.12 -26.46
N THR A 892 15.03 23.29 -26.00
CA THR A 892 14.32 24.18 -25.08
C THR A 892 13.15 24.90 -25.74
N GLU A 893 13.18 25.08 -27.05
CA GLU A 893 12.07 25.67 -27.82
C GLU A 893 10.92 24.68 -28.07
N VAL A 894 11.23 23.37 -28.16
CA VAL A 894 10.23 22.33 -28.49
C VAL A 894 8.98 22.36 -27.58
N PRO A 895 9.07 22.50 -26.24
CA PRO A 895 7.87 22.57 -25.41
C PRO A 895 6.92 23.71 -25.77
N GLY A 896 7.43 24.86 -26.24
CA GLY A 896 6.60 25.98 -26.70
C GLY A 896 5.91 25.74 -28.05
N LEU A 897 6.43 24.80 -28.86
CA LEU A 897 5.80 24.34 -30.11
C LEU A 897 4.78 23.24 -29.87
N VAL A 898 5.01 22.39 -28.85
CA VAL A 898 4.20 21.20 -28.56
C VAL A 898 3.02 21.49 -27.64
N TYR A 899 3.15 22.42 -26.69
CA TYR A 899 2.16 22.60 -25.61
C TYR A 899 1.64 24.04 -25.52
N GLU A 900 0.32 24.17 -25.41
CA GLU A 900 -0.37 25.41 -25.01
C GLU A 900 -0.05 25.85 -23.57
N VAL A 901 0.54 24.96 -22.76
CA VAL A 901 0.88 25.23 -21.36
C VAL A 901 2.37 25.53 -21.22
N PRO A 902 2.79 26.62 -20.56
CA PRO A 902 4.19 26.99 -20.42
C PRO A 902 5.00 25.95 -19.63
N PHE A 903 6.04 25.43 -20.28
CA PHE A 903 7.09 24.61 -19.68
C PHE A 903 8.35 25.45 -19.49
N ASN A 904 8.83 25.58 -18.26
CA ASN A 904 10.05 26.34 -17.96
C ASN A 904 11.25 25.38 -17.94
N LEU A 905 12.38 25.79 -18.51
CA LEU A 905 13.64 25.03 -18.40
C LEU A 905 14.08 24.95 -16.94
N ALA A 906 14.34 23.74 -16.46
CA ALA A 906 14.81 23.46 -15.11
C ALA A 906 16.30 23.08 -15.09
N GLU A 907 16.73 22.20 -16.00
CA GLU A 907 18.13 21.77 -16.17
C GLU A 907 18.42 21.49 -17.65
N SER A 908 19.66 21.68 -18.11
CA SER A 908 20.10 21.38 -19.48
C SER A 908 21.57 21.00 -19.55
N GLY A 909 21.94 20.17 -20.53
CA GLY A 909 23.32 19.81 -20.85
C GLY A 909 23.50 18.31 -21.02
N THR A 910 24.70 17.82 -20.74
CA THR A 910 25.03 16.39 -20.77
C THR A 910 24.75 15.66 -19.46
N LYS A 911 24.62 16.39 -18.34
CA LYS A 911 24.23 15.85 -17.03
C LYS A 911 22.96 16.54 -16.55
N VAL A 912 21.88 15.77 -16.37
CA VAL A 912 20.57 16.29 -15.94
C VAL A 912 19.88 15.36 -14.95
N THR A 913 19.14 15.94 -14.01
CA THR A 913 18.33 15.24 -13.02
C THR A 913 16.86 15.29 -13.40
N TRP A 914 16.30 14.15 -13.80
CA TRP A 914 14.86 14.00 -14.02
C TRP A 914 14.24 13.20 -12.87
N ILE A 915 13.60 13.93 -11.94
CA ILE A 915 12.82 13.43 -10.79
C ILE A 915 13.68 12.67 -9.76
N ASP A 916 13.94 11.39 -10.03
CA ASP A 916 14.69 10.46 -9.18
C ASP A 916 15.89 9.87 -9.95
N LEU A 917 16.04 10.19 -11.24
CA LEU A 917 17.09 9.70 -12.12
C LEU A 917 18.11 10.80 -12.37
N CYS A 918 19.39 10.45 -12.35
CA CYS A 918 20.47 11.29 -12.86
C CYS A 918 20.95 10.66 -14.16
N LEU A 919 20.93 11.42 -15.26
CA LEU A 919 21.45 11.00 -16.55
C LEU A 919 22.82 11.64 -16.73
N ASP A 920 23.80 10.82 -17.12
CA ASP A 920 25.15 11.26 -17.47
C ASP A 920 25.44 10.81 -18.90
N LEU A 921 25.52 11.79 -19.81
CA LEU A 921 25.58 11.60 -21.27
C LEU A 921 26.94 12.01 -21.86
N ASP A 922 27.91 12.40 -21.02
CA ASP A 922 29.30 12.65 -21.45
C ASP A 922 30.05 11.36 -21.78
N LEU A 923 29.59 10.23 -21.24
CA LEU A 923 30.17 8.91 -21.47
C LEU A 923 29.76 8.36 -22.85
N GLU A 924 30.65 7.62 -23.49
CA GLU A 924 30.37 6.90 -24.76
C GLU A 924 29.09 6.05 -24.69
N SER A 925 28.79 5.52 -23.50
CA SER A 925 27.53 4.86 -23.17
C SER A 925 26.75 5.68 -22.12
N PRO A 926 25.61 6.28 -22.47
CA PRO A 926 24.74 7.02 -21.55
C PRO A 926 24.45 6.27 -20.24
N ALA A 927 24.92 6.80 -19.12
CA ALA A 927 24.71 6.24 -17.79
C ALA A 927 23.43 6.80 -17.15
N ILE A 928 22.71 5.95 -16.42
CA ILE A 928 21.51 6.33 -15.67
C ILE A 928 21.67 5.89 -14.22
N GLY A 929 21.98 6.87 -13.37
CA GLY A 929 22.03 6.75 -11.93
C GLY A 929 20.69 7.10 -11.25
N MET A 930 20.70 7.04 -9.92
CA MET A 930 19.62 7.56 -9.07
C MET A 930 20.10 8.87 -8.43
N ALA A 931 19.23 9.89 -8.39
CA ALA A 931 19.50 11.13 -7.69
C ALA A 931 19.80 10.86 -6.20
N GLN A 932 20.92 11.39 -5.68
CA GLN A 932 21.30 11.20 -4.29
C GLN A 932 20.31 11.92 -3.36
N LYS A 933 19.68 11.18 -2.45
CA LYS A 933 18.73 11.73 -1.48
C LYS A 933 19.33 11.66 -0.06
N PRO A 934 19.35 12.76 0.71
CA PRO A 934 19.92 12.75 2.05
C PRO A 934 19.22 11.71 2.94
N VAL A 935 20.02 10.81 3.52
CA VAL A 935 19.54 9.70 4.35
C VAL A 935 19.30 10.22 5.76
N ILE A 936 18.08 10.70 6.00
CA ILE A 936 17.63 11.12 7.34
C ILE A 936 17.53 9.88 8.24
N ILE A 937 18.55 9.68 9.08
CA ILE A 937 18.63 8.58 10.06
C ILE A 937 17.52 8.76 11.10
N GLN A 938 16.71 7.71 11.31
CA GLN A 938 15.76 7.68 12.42
C GLN A 938 16.51 7.36 13.72
N PRO A 939 16.17 8.01 14.86
CA PRO A 939 16.80 7.69 16.13
C PRO A 939 16.54 6.22 16.52
N PRO A 940 17.44 5.55 17.29
CA PRO A 940 17.39 4.10 17.50
C PRO A 940 16.05 3.58 18.06
N TRP A 941 15.41 4.33 18.97
CA TRP A 941 14.11 4.00 19.54
C TRP A 941 12.93 4.10 18.55
N ALA A 942 13.08 4.86 17.45
CA ALA A 942 12.09 4.96 16.38
C ALA A 942 12.36 4.03 15.20
N ALA A 943 13.62 3.65 15.00
CA ALA A 943 14.09 2.93 13.83
C ALA A 943 13.37 1.57 13.71
N LYS A 944 12.49 1.48 12.71
CA LYS A 944 11.81 0.21 12.38
C LYS A 944 12.88 -0.82 12.03
N GLN A 945 12.76 -2.08 12.50
CA GLN A 945 13.73 -3.14 12.15
C GLN A 945 13.98 -3.27 10.64
N GLY A 946 12.96 -3.00 9.81
CA GLY A 946 13.11 -2.95 8.35
C GLY A 946 13.97 -1.80 7.83
N TYR A 947 14.01 -0.66 8.53
CA TYR A 947 14.86 0.50 8.22
C TYR A 947 16.33 0.20 8.55
N VAL A 948 16.62 -0.32 9.74
CA VAL A 948 17.97 -0.77 10.13
C VAL A 948 18.45 -1.87 9.19
N ARG A 949 17.60 -2.86 8.87
CA ARG A 949 17.90 -3.91 7.88
C ARG A 949 18.09 -3.38 6.45
N SER A 950 17.51 -2.24 6.05
CA SER A 950 17.81 -1.62 4.76
C SER A 950 19.10 -0.80 4.77
N TRP A 951 19.51 -0.28 5.93
CA TRP A 951 20.75 0.47 6.10
C TRP A 951 21.96 -0.46 6.13
N LEU A 952 21.88 -1.56 6.90
CA LEU A 952 22.87 -2.65 6.94
C LEU A 952 22.91 -3.52 5.67
N CYS A 953 22.14 -3.18 4.63
CA CYS A 953 22.06 -3.97 3.40
C CYS A 953 22.18 -3.03 2.20
N PRO A 954 23.42 -2.68 1.78
CA PRO A 954 23.75 -1.52 0.94
C PRO A 954 23.24 -1.66 -0.49
N SER A 955 21.93 -1.51 -0.65
CA SER A 955 21.21 -1.87 -1.88
C SER A 955 21.45 -0.92 -3.05
N SER A 956 22.14 0.20 -2.80
CA SER A 956 22.48 1.25 -3.78
C SER A 956 23.88 1.12 -4.40
N LEU A 957 24.74 0.20 -3.92
CA LEU A 957 26.10 -0.02 -4.45
C LEU A 957 26.18 -1.20 -5.45
N PHE A 958 25.05 -1.84 -5.79
CA PHE A 958 25.00 -3.11 -6.52
C PHE A 958 24.99 -3.01 -8.07
N SER A 959 25.50 -1.92 -8.66
CA SER A 959 25.68 -1.83 -10.13
C SER A 959 27.03 -2.33 -10.63
N ALA A 960 28.03 -2.53 -9.76
CA ALA A 960 29.34 -3.10 -10.12
C ALA A 960 29.46 -4.56 -9.63
N SER A 961 29.42 -5.53 -10.54
CA SER A 961 29.18 -6.95 -10.21
C SER A 961 30.41 -7.78 -9.83
N SER A 962 31.63 -7.25 -9.91
CA SER A 962 32.87 -7.95 -9.48
C SER A 962 33.40 -7.44 -8.14
N LEU A 963 33.74 -6.15 -8.05
CA LEU A 963 34.33 -5.50 -6.86
C LEU A 963 33.48 -5.63 -5.59
N ALA A 964 32.15 -5.67 -5.72
CA ALA A 964 31.23 -5.75 -4.58
C ALA A 964 31.31 -7.09 -3.81
N VAL A 965 31.81 -8.17 -4.43
CA VAL A 965 32.05 -9.45 -3.74
C VAL A 965 33.28 -9.31 -2.84
N SER A 966 34.40 -8.83 -3.38
CA SER A 966 35.65 -8.62 -2.63
C SER A 966 35.47 -7.64 -1.46
N ALA A 967 34.73 -6.54 -1.67
CA ALA A 967 34.47 -5.54 -0.63
C ALA A 967 33.61 -6.06 0.56
N MET A 968 32.83 -7.13 0.39
CA MET A 968 32.12 -7.81 1.48
C MET A 968 32.83 -9.05 2.01
N PHE A 969 33.70 -9.68 1.20
CA PHE A 969 34.56 -10.74 1.69
C PHE A 969 35.61 -10.21 2.68
N LEU A 970 36.16 -9.00 2.48
CA LEU A 970 37.14 -8.42 3.40
C LEU A 970 36.63 -8.33 4.86
N PRO A 971 35.45 -7.74 5.16
CA PRO A 971 34.91 -7.71 6.52
C PRO A 971 34.53 -9.08 7.09
N LEU A 972 34.07 -10.01 6.24
CA LEU A 972 33.73 -11.38 6.69
C LEU A 972 34.99 -12.19 7.01
N LEU A 973 36.04 -12.03 6.19
CA LEU A 973 37.36 -12.62 6.38
C LEU A 973 38.05 -11.99 7.60
N GLN A 974 38.02 -10.67 7.75
CA GLN A 974 38.47 -9.96 8.96
C GLN A 974 37.74 -10.46 10.20
N LEU A 975 36.42 -10.70 10.15
CA LEU A 975 35.67 -11.24 11.28
C LEU A 975 36.07 -12.69 11.62
N VAL A 976 36.37 -13.53 10.62
CA VAL A 976 36.87 -14.90 10.81
C VAL A 976 38.33 -14.89 11.34
N LEU A 977 39.17 -14.02 10.81
CA LEU A 977 40.56 -13.80 11.28
C LEU A 977 40.59 -13.21 12.69
N LEU A 978 39.69 -12.27 13.03
CA LEU A 978 39.49 -11.77 14.40
C LEU A 978 39.05 -12.88 15.35
N VAL A 979 38.18 -13.80 14.91
CA VAL A 979 37.81 -14.98 15.70
C VAL A 979 39.01 -15.91 15.91
N GLY A 980 39.89 -16.07 14.91
CA GLY A 980 41.17 -16.77 15.06
C GLY A 980 42.13 -16.06 16.03
N TRP A 981 42.26 -14.74 15.92
CA TRP A 981 43.13 -13.90 16.75
C TRP A 981 42.67 -13.90 18.22
N PHE A 982 41.37 -13.80 18.49
CA PHE A 982 40.78 -13.97 19.83
C PHE A 982 40.90 -15.38 20.42
N LEU A 983 41.29 -16.39 19.62
CA LEU A 983 41.58 -17.75 20.09
C LEU A 983 43.07 -17.98 20.37
N GLY A 984 43.97 -17.15 19.83
CA GLY A 984 45.42 -17.23 20.05
C GLY A 984 45.82 -17.29 21.53
N PRO A 985 45.37 -16.35 22.40
CA PRO A 985 45.73 -16.34 23.82
C PRO A 985 45.26 -17.58 24.60
N VAL A 986 44.26 -18.31 24.09
CA VAL A 986 43.72 -19.54 24.72
C VAL A 986 44.52 -20.78 24.30
N MET A 987 45.40 -20.68 23.30
CA MET A 987 46.33 -21.76 22.92
C MET A 987 47.59 -21.81 23.81
N ALA A 988 47.96 -20.71 24.47
CA ALA A 988 49.24 -20.55 25.16
C ALA A 988 49.23 -20.88 26.67
N THR A 989 48.06 -20.99 27.30
CA THR A 989 47.94 -21.15 28.76
C THR A 989 47.49 -22.55 29.15
N ASN A 990 48.45 -23.47 29.20
CA ASN A 990 48.24 -24.85 29.65
C ASN A 990 49.35 -25.27 30.64
N ARG A 991 49.40 -24.64 31.82
CA ARG A 991 50.23 -25.08 32.97
C ARG A 991 49.62 -24.63 34.30
N ILE A 992 49.76 -25.51 35.30
CA ILE A 992 49.58 -25.30 36.76
C ILE A 992 48.12 -25.16 37.25
N GLY A 993 47.82 -25.79 38.39
CA GLY A 993 46.53 -25.66 39.09
C GLY A 993 45.84 -26.99 39.49
N ARG A 994 46.54 -27.90 40.19
CA ARG A 994 45.85 -28.90 41.02
C ARG A 994 45.24 -28.20 42.22
N ASN A 995 43.97 -28.47 42.52
CA ASN A 995 43.54 -28.97 43.84
C ASN A 995 42.08 -29.43 43.71
N GLY A 996 41.75 -30.50 44.42
CA GLY A 996 40.43 -31.11 44.36
C GLY A 996 39.85 -31.23 45.76
N GLU A 997 38.54 -31.04 45.86
CA GLU A 997 37.77 -31.42 47.03
C GLU A 997 36.59 -32.29 46.62
N ARG A 998 36.39 -33.38 47.38
CA ARG A 998 35.21 -34.24 47.28
C ARG A 998 34.13 -33.61 48.16
N PHE A 999 32.89 -33.50 47.66
CA PHE A 999 31.74 -33.25 48.53
C PHE A 999 30.52 -34.10 48.17
N ARG A 1000 30.07 -34.86 49.17
CA ARG A 1000 28.76 -35.50 49.40
C ARG A 1000 28.62 -35.59 50.93
N PRO A 1001 27.41 -35.71 51.51
CA PRO A 1001 26.08 -35.32 51.02
C PRO A 1001 25.35 -34.39 52.03
N GLY A 1002 24.13 -33.94 51.73
CA GLY A 1002 23.28 -33.27 52.73
C GLY A 1002 21.86 -33.01 52.26
N LYS A 1003 20.86 -33.46 53.03
CA LYS A 1003 19.53 -32.82 53.13
C LYS A 1003 19.65 -31.76 54.24
N PRO A 1004 18.91 -30.65 54.17
CA PRO A 1004 17.67 -30.61 54.96
C PRO A 1004 16.49 -29.91 54.26
N SER A 1005 15.36 -29.92 54.98
CA SER A 1005 14.13 -29.16 54.75
C SER A 1005 14.34 -27.64 54.83
N GLY A 1006 13.41 -26.86 54.24
CA GLY A 1006 13.34 -25.42 54.48
C GLY A 1006 12.56 -24.65 53.40
N SER A 1007 11.59 -23.86 53.82
CA SER A 1007 10.87 -22.90 52.98
C SER A 1007 11.78 -21.75 52.52
N GLY A 1008 11.60 -21.24 51.30
CA GLY A 1008 12.34 -20.06 50.85
C GLY A 1008 12.10 -19.68 49.39
N ARG A 1009 11.52 -18.49 49.17
CA ARG A 1009 11.43 -17.88 47.83
C ARG A 1009 12.83 -17.57 47.29
N ARG A 1010 13.18 -18.00 46.07
CA ARG A 1010 14.15 -17.27 45.24
C ARG A 1010 13.90 -17.42 43.72
N THR A 1011 13.54 -16.29 43.11
CA THR A 1011 14.06 -15.75 41.83
C THR A 1011 14.37 -16.74 40.69
N ASP A 1012 13.46 -16.87 39.72
CA ASP A 1012 13.70 -17.56 38.44
C ASP A 1012 14.20 -16.56 37.38
N GLU A 1013 15.52 -16.37 37.29
CA GLU A 1013 16.14 -15.61 36.20
C GLU A 1013 15.91 -16.30 34.85
N ARG A 1014 15.08 -15.69 34.00
CA ARG A 1014 14.99 -16.06 32.58
C ARG A 1014 14.98 -14.84 31.66
N ALA A 1015 16.18 -14.52 31.18
CA ALA A 1015 16.41 -13.60 30.08
C ALA A 1015 15.49 -13.93 28.88
N ARG A 1016 14.85 -12.89 28.34
CA ARG A 1016 13.98 -12.96 27.16
C ARG A 1016 14.58 -12.09 26.07
N HIS A 1017 14.85 -12.65 24.89
CA HIS A 1017 14.95 -11.85 23.67
C HIS A 1017 13.69 -12.05 22.79
N PRO A 1018 13.16 -10.99 22.16
CA PRO A 1018 11.93 -11.04 21.38
C PRO A 1018 12.20 -11.11 19.88
N GLU A 1019 11.39 -11.86 19.12
CA GLU A 1019 11.00 -11.45 17.75
C GLU A 1019 9.84 -12.30 17.21
N ALA A 1020 8.66 -11.69 17.01
CA ALA A 1020 7.57 -12.26 16.20
C ALA A 1020 6.45 -11.24 15.87
N VAL A 1021 6.60 -10.45 14.80
CA VAL A 1021 5.46 -9.80 14.11
C VAL A 1021 5.69 -9.83 12.60
N GLN A 1022 4.80 -10.48 11.84
CA GLN A 1022 4.22 -9.95 10.58
C GLN A 1022 3.20 -10.89 9.91
N ARG A 1023 2.21 -10.26 9.23
CA ARG A 1023 1.16 -10.81 8.32
C ARG A 1023 -0.03 -11.55 8.98
N LEU A 1024 -1.29 -11.38 8.54
CA LEU A 1024 -1.94 -10.35 7.68
C LEU A 1024 -3.46 -10.33 7.99
N VAL A 1025 -4.20 -9.29 7.55
CA VAL A 1025 -5.62 -9.04 7.86
C VAL A 1025 -6.57 -9.44 6.73
N LEU A 1026 -7.70 -10.06 7.12
CA LEU A 1026 -9.01 -10.22 6.44
C LEU A 1026 -10.08 -10.33 7.55
N ASP A 1027 -11.36 -9.96 7.40
CA ASP A 1027 -12.05 -9.27 6.29
C ASP A 1027 -13.31 -8.54 6.84
N ILE A 1028 -13.49 -7.23 6.55
CA ILE A 1028 -14.74 -6.51 6.86
C ILE A 1028 -15.17 -5.61 5.69
N ARG A 1029 -16.38 -5.87 5.18
CA ARG A 1029 -17.41 -4.84 4.96
C ARG A 1029 -18.76 -5.30 5.53
N THR A 1030 -19.65 -4.35 5.73
CA THR A 1030 -21.00 -4.48 6.26
C THR A 1030 -22.02 -4.30 5.14
N ASP A 1031 -23.18 -4.94 5.29
CA ASP A 1031 -24.42 -4.56 4.63
C ASP A 1031 -25.41 -4.24 5.75
N ASP A 1032 -25.89 -3.00 5.81
CA ASP A 1032 -27.02 -2.60 6.66
C ASP A 1032 -28.22 -2.36 5.75
N LEU A 1033 -29.28 -3.16 5.91
CA LEU A 1033 -30.61 -2.91 5.37
C LEU A 1033 -31.63 -3.30 6.44
N GLY A 1034 -32.16 -2.31 7.15
CA GLY A 1034 -33.29 -2.47 8.05
C GLY A 1034 -34.57 -2.78 7.27
N ARG A 1035 -35.37 -3.71 7.77
CA ARG A 1035 -36.71 -4.02 7.25
C ARG A 1035 -37.74 -3.15 7.97
N SER A 1036 -38.73 -2.64 7.23
CA SER A 1036 -40.06 -2.35 7.80
C SER A 1036 -41.11 -3.27 7.15
N ARG A 1037 -42.20 -3.52 7.88
CA ARG A 1037 -43.16 -4.63 7.64
C ARG A 1037 -44.32 -4.22 6.70
N LYS A 1038 -44.89 -5.19 5.97
CA LYS A 1038 -46.25 -5.11 5.37
C LYS A 1038 -46.94 -6.48 5.38
N ARG A 1039 -48.15 -6.52 5.97
CA ARG A 1039 -49.35 -7.38 5.74
C ARG A 1039 -50.19 -7.30 7.05
N SER A 1040 -51.46 -6.90 7.12
CA SER A 1040 -52.69 -7.15 6.31
C SER A 1040 -53.57 -8.27 6.90
N ARG A 1041 -54.64 -7.93 7.66
CA ARG A 1041 -56.09 -8.15 7.34
C ARG A 1041 -57.06 -8.08 8.56
N ARG A 1042 -58.31 -7.65 8.26
CA ARG A 1042 -59.65 -7.93 8.87
C ARG A 1042 -60.25 -7.13 10.08
N ASN A 1043 -61.40 -6.50 9.75
CA ASN A 1043 -62.75 -6.50 10.40
C ASN A 1043 -63.09 -5.77 11.73
N ARG A 1044 -63.88 -4.68 11.63
CA ARG A 1044 -65.27 -4.42 12.15
C ARG A 1044 -65.58 -2.89 11.95
N ARG A 1045 -66.61 -2.43 11.21
CA ARG A 1045 -68.09 -2.39 11.36
C ARG A 1045 -68.64 -1.19 12.19
N ARG A 1046 -69.69 -0.53 11.63
CA ARG A 1046 -70.53 0.63 12.05
C ARG A 1046 -70.08 1.99 11.44
N SER A 1047 -70.83 2.66 10.53
CA SER A 1047 -72.20 3.26 10.58
C SER A 1047 -72.30 4.45 11.54
N SER A 1048 -72.89 5.62 11.22
CA SER A 1048 -73.71 6.09 10.07
C SER A 1048 -73.02 7.31 9.37
N SER A 1049 -73.60 8.30 8.67
CA SER A 1049 -75.00 8.71 8.35
C SER A 1049 -75.12 9.43 6.98
N SER A 1050 -76.36 9.81 6.65
CA SER A 1050 -76.89 10.75 5.65
C SER A 1050 -76.68 12.26 6.07
N GLU A 1051 -77.03 13.32 5.32
CA GLU A 1051 -78.10 13.51 4.30
C GLU A 1051 -77.86 14.72 3.34
N SER A 1052 -78.79 14.89 2.40
CA SER A 1052 -79.13 16.00 1.46
C SER A 1052 -79.23 17.42 2.08
N SER A 1053 -79.43 18.55 1.35
CA SER A 1053 -79.33 18.96 -0.07
C SER A 1053 -79.52 20.49 -0.21
N SER A 1054 -79.21 21.04 -1.40
CA SER A 1054 -79.91 22.17 -2.08
C SER A 1054 -80.05 23.58 -1.47
N SER A 1055 -80.00 24.57 -2.38
CA SER A 1055 -80.65 25.90 -2.33
C SER A 1055 -79.98 27.06 -1.57
N SER A 1056 -79.31 27.94 -2.33
CA SER A 1056 -79.58 29.40 -2.37
C SER A 1056 -78.54 30.12 -3.26
N ARG A 1057 -78.77 30.10 -4.58
CA ARG A 1057 -78.04 31.00 -5.50
C ARG A 1057 -78.64 32.40 -5.36
N ASN A 1058 -77.86 33.35 -4.80
CA ASN A 1058 -77.69 34.72 -5.33
C ASN A 1058 -76.80 35.65 -4.48
N LYS A 1059 -76.46 35.34 -3.22
CA LYS A 1059 -75.50 36.15 -2.42
C LYS A 1059 -74.02 35.71 -2.51
N LYS A 1060 -73.66 34.88 -3.51
CA LYS A 1060 -72.33 34.24 -3.59
C LYS A 1060 -71.36 34.88 -4.59
N LYS A 1061 -71.83 35.71 -5.52
CA LYS A 1061 -71.01 36.30 -6.60
C LYS A 1061 -70.08 37.39 -6.03
N ASP A 1062 -70.64 38.41 -5.40
CA ASP A 1062 -69.88 39.55 -4.85
C ASP A 1062 -68.88 39.12 -3.77
N LYS A 1063 -69.24 38.12 -2.97
CA LYS A 1063 -68.34 37.55 -1.93
C LYS A 1063 -67.19 36.73 -2.54
N GLN A 1064 -67.35 36.17 -3.74
CA GLN A 1064 -66.25 35.58 -4.51
C GLN A 1064 -65.40 36.65 -5.21
N GLU A 1065 -66.01 37.72 -5.73
CA GLU A 1065 -65.33 38.84 -6.38
C GLU A 1065 -64.37 39.55 -5.39
N ILE A 1066 -64.87 39.89 -4.19
CA ILE A 1066 -64.08 40.50 -3.11
C ILE A 1066 -62.97 39.55 -2.62
N ALA A 1067 -63.24 38.24 -2.53
CA ALA A 1067 -62.22 37.26 -2.18
C ALA A 1067 -61.12 37.12 -3.25
N ARG A 1068 -61.49 37.21 -4.55
CA ARG A 1068 -60.57 37.19 -5.68
C ARG A 1068 -59.69 38.45 -5.71
N LEU A 1069 -60.26 39.63 -5.48
CA LEU A 1069 -59.51 40.89 -5.40
C LEU A 1069 -58.53 40.89 -4.21
N LYS A 1070 -58.95 40.40 -3.04
CA LYS A 1070 -58.04 40.23 -1.89
C LYS A 1070 -56.91 39.24 -2.15
N ALA A 1071 -57.17 38.16 -2.89
CA ALA A 1071 -56.12 37.22 -3.29
C ALA A 1071 -55.10 37.85 -4.26
N LEU A 1072 -55.57 38.64 -5.25
CA LEU A 1072 -54.70 39.35 -6.20
C LEU A 1072 -53.85 40.44 -5.53
N LEU A 1073 -54.40 41.17 -4.56
CA LEU A 1073 -53.64 42.13 -3.75
C LEU A 1073 -52.55 41.44 -2.93
N ALA A 1074 -52.88 40.35 -2.23
CA ALA A 1074 -51.90 39.58 -1.46
C ALA A 1074 -50.81 38.94 -2.35
N GLU A 1075 -51.14 38.54 -3.58
CA GLU A 1075 -50.16 38.07 -4.56
C GLU A 1075 -49.22 39.18 -5.03
N LYS A 1076 -49.76 40.38 -5.32
CA LYS A 1076 -48.98 41.56 -5.69
C LYS A 1076 -48.06 42.04 -4.55
N GLU A 1077 -48.56 42.13 -3.32
CA GLU A 1077 -47.77 42.45 -2.12
C GLU A 1077 -46.64 41.43 -1.90
N ALA A 1078 -46.92 40.13 -2.11
CA ALA A 1078 -45.91 39.09 -2.05
C ALA A 1078 -44.88 39.18 -3.19
N GLU A 1079 -45.24 39.70 -4.36
CA GLU A 1079 -44.29 39.96 -5.46
C GLU A 1079 -43.44 41.21 -5.19
N GLU A 1080 -44.03 42.31 -4.72
CA GLU A 1080 -43.30 43.53 -4.34
C GLU A 1080 -42.35 43.27 -3.16
N SER A 1081 -42.77 42.48 -2.17
CA SER A 1081 -41.91 42.02 -1.07
C SER A 1081 -40.71 41.19 -1.58
N LYS A 1082 -40.93 40.29 -2.55
CA LYS A 1082 -39.84 39.55 -3.23
C LYS A 1082 -38.91 40.48 -4.01
N ARG A 1083 -39.45 41.48 -4.72
CA ARG A 1083 -38.65 42.49 -5.46
C ARG A 1083 -37.79 43.32 -4.51
N MET A 1084 -38.34 43.84 -3.41
CA MET A 1084 -37.57 44.57 -2.40
C MET A 1084 -36.50 43.69 -1.73
N ALA A 1085 -36.80 42.42 -1.44
CA ALA A 1085 -35.82 41.48 -0.90
C ALA A 1085 -34.69 41.18 -1.91
N ALA A 1086 -35.02 41.05 -3.21
CA ALA A 1086 -34.04 40.87 -4.27
C ALA A 1086 -33.15 42.12 -4.46
N GLN A 1087 -33.73 43.32 -4.42
CA GLN A 1087 -32.97 44.57 -4.52
C GLN A 1087 -31.99 44.73 -3.34
N LYS A 1088 -32.47 44.56 -2.10
CA LYS A 1088 -31.59 44.60 -0.90
C LYS A 1088 -30.47 43.57 -0.95
N LEU A 1089 -30.70 42.41 -1.57
CA LEU A 1089 -29.66 41.40 -1.79
C LEU A 1089 -28.63 41.83 -2.85
N ALA A 1090 -29.08 42.45 -3.95
CA ALA A 1090 -28.21 42.99 -5.00
C ALA A 1090 -27.35 44.16 -4.51
N ASP A 1091 -27.92 45.07 -3.72
CA ASP A 1091 -27.19 46.20 -3.12
C ASP A 1091 -26.12 45.69 -2.15
N ALA A 1092 -26.47 44.74 -1.27
CA ALA A 1092 -25.53 44.11 -0.33
C ALA A 1092 -24.45 43.27 -1.04
N GLU A 1093 -24.73 42.66 -2.19
CA GLU A 1093 -23.72 42.00 -3.02
C GLU A 1093 -22.78 43.02 -3.69
N THR A 1094 -23.30 44.17 -4.13
CA THR A 1094 -22.51 45.24 -4.75
C THR A 1094 -21.57 45.91 -3.74
N ALA A 1095 -22.05 46.19 -2.53
CA ALA A 1095 -21.22 46.68 -1.42
C ALA A 1095 -20.07 45.69 -1.09
N ARG A 1096 -20.37 44.40 -0.93
CA ARG A 1096 -19.37 43.35 -0.68
C ARG A 1096 -18.35 43.18 -1.80
N LYS A 1097 -18.72 43.45 -3.05
CA LYS A 1097 -17.77 43.44 -4.19
C LYS A 1097 -16.77 44.60 -4.09
N ARG A 1098 -17.24 45.82 -3.75
CA ARG A 1098 -16.36 46.98 -3.52
C ARG A 1098 -15.40 46.71 -2.36
N GLU A 1099 -15.92 46.32 -1.19
CA GLU A 1099 -15.09 45.94 -0.02
C GLU A 1099 -13.98 44.93 -0.36
N MET A 1100 -14.27 43.95 -1.23
CA MET A 1100 -13.31 42.91 -1.62
C MET A 1100 -12.20 43.43 -2.53
N GLU A 1101 -12.51 44.34 -3.46
CA GLU A 1101 -11.52 44.97 -4.33
C GLU A 1101 -10.68 46.01 -3.56
N ASP A 1102 -11.28 46.79 -2.66
CA ASP A 1102 -10.58 47.72 -1.77
C ASP A 1102 -9.62 46.97 -0.83
N PHE A 1103 -10.05 45.83 -0.30
CA PHE A 1103 -9.21 44.93 0.51
C PHE A 1103 -8.06 44.32 -0.32
N LYS A 1104 -8.34 43.90 -1.56
CA LYS A 1104 -7.33 43.38 -2.49
C LYS A 1104 -6.29 44.44 -2.85
N ALA A 1105 -6.70 45.68 -3.11
CA ALA A 1105 -5.81 46.82 -3.31
C ALA A 1105 -4.94 47.07 -2.07
N SER A 1106 -5.54 47.04 -0.86
CA SER A 1106 -4.82 47.19 0.42
C SER A 1106 -3.77 46.09 0.63
N VAL A 1107 -4.08 44.84 0.30
CA VAL A 1107 -3.13 43.70 0.38
C VAL A 1107 -2.01 43.82 -0.66
N LEU A 1108 -2.31 44.32 -1.86
CA LEU A 1108 -1.29 44.59 -2.89
C LEU A 1108 -0.36 45.75 -2.49
N ALA A 1109 -0.87 46.79 -1.82
CA ALA A 1109 -0.08 47.90 -1.31
C ALA A 1109 0.95 47.49 -0.24
N LEU A 1110 0.75 46.35 0.45
CA LEU A 1110 1.73 45.79 1.40
C LEU A 1110 2.90 45.06 0.73
N LEU A 1111 2.91 44.93 -0.61
CA LEU A 1111 4.05 44.39 -1.35
C LEU A 1111 5.21 45.38 -1.33
N PRO A 1112 6.44 44.94 -1.01
CA PRO A 1112 7.61 45.80 -1.16
C PRO A 1112 7.82 46.11 -2.64
N LYS A 1113 7.69 47.40 -3.02
CA LYS A 1113 8.11 47.89 -4.34
C LYS A 1113 9.58 47.48 -4.55
N GLN A 1114 9.89 46.84 -5.67
CA GLN A 1114 11.30 46.51 -5.97
C GLN A 1114 12.08 47.80 -6.22
N PRO A 1115 13.36 47.89 -5.81
CA PRO A 1115 14.26 48.90 -6.36
C PRO A 1115 14.43 48.62 -7.85
N SER A 1116 14.12 49.60 -8.68
CA SER A 1116 14.19 49.49 -10.14
C SER A 1116 15.60 49.12 -10.60
N GLN A 1117 15.82 47.88 -11.01
CA GLN A 1117 17.05 47.52 -11.72
C GLN A 1117 16.95 48.06 -13.15
N VAL A 1118 17.73 49.10 -13.44
CA VAL A 1118 17.93 49.63 -14.79
C VAL A 1118 18.60 48.55 -15.62
N LEU A 1119 17.85 47.93 -16.53
CA LEU A 1119 18.39 47.11 -17.61
C LEU A 1119 18.65 48.01 -18.84
N PRO A 1120 19.75 47.78 -19.58
CA PRO A 1120 20.07 48.58 -20.76
C PRO A 1120 19.07 48.32 -21.90
N PRO A 1121 18.88 49.30 -22.81
CA PRO A 1121 17.90 49.19 -23.88
C PRO A 1121 18.34 48.16 -24.93
N SER A 1122 17.49 47.16 -25.20
CA SER A 1122 17.64 46.27 -26.36
C SER A 1122 16.76 46.77 -27.50
N GLU A 1123 17.39 47.28 -28.56
CA GLU A 1123 16.71 47.64 -29.81
C GLU A 1123 16.06 46.40 -30.43
N THR A 1124 14.75 46.45 -30.65
CA THR A 1124 14.07 45.65 -31.70
C THR A 1124 12.88 46.45 -32.21
N GLY A 1125 12.98 46.98 -33.42
CA GLY A 1125 11.85 47.53 -34.14
C GLY A 1125 10.90 46.40 -34.56
N VAL A 1126 9.61 46.55 -34.27
CA VAL A 1126 8.54 45.70 -34.81
C VAL A 1126 7.43 46.61 -35.31
N GLU A 1127 7.11 46.50 -36.60
CA GLU A 1127 6.02 47.26 -37.22
C GLU A 1127 4.68 46.98 -36.52
N GLN A 1128 4.00 48.04 -36.10
CA GLN A 1128 2.63 47.93 -35.58
C GLN A 1128 1.65 47.75 -36.74
N LYS A 1129 1.32 46.49 -37.08
CA LYS A 1129 0.06 46.22 -37.78
C LYS A 1129 -1.09 46.56 -36.86
N ALA A 1130 -1.91 47.54 -37.26
CA ALA A 1130 -3.08 47.99 -36.50
C ALA A 1130 -4.01 46.81 -36.19
N ALA A 1131 -4.14 46.49 -34.90
CA ALA A 1131 -4.96 45.39 -34.44
C ALA A 1131 -6.45 45.75 -34.52
N PHE A 1132 -7.29 44.82 -34.98
CA PHE A 1132 -8.73 44.86 -34.78
C PHE A 1132 -8.98 44.76 -33.27
N THR A 1133 -9.16 45.91 -32.61
CA THR A 1133 -9.03 45.99 -31.15
C THR A 1133 -10.13 45.18 -30.45
N ALA A 1134 -9.80 44.65 -29.26
CA ALA A 1134 -10.78 43.96 -28.42
C ALA A 1134 -12.01 44.84 -28.11
N GLU A 1135 -11.84 46.17 -28.13
CA GLU A 1135 -12.93 47.13 -27.98
C GLU A 1135 -13.86 47.17 -29.20
N VAL A 1136 -13.35 47.14 -30.43
CA VAL A 1136 -14.19 47.02 -31.64
C VAL A 1136 -14.95 45.69 -31.63
N ALA A 1137 -14.29 44.59 -31.29
CA ALA A 1137 -14.95 43.29 -31.15
C ALA A 1137 -16.03 43.28 -30.04
N GLN A 1138 -15.77 43.94 -28.90
CA GLN A 1138 -16.71 44.04 -27.79
C GLN A 1138 -17.91 44.94 -28.11
N ARG A 1139 -17.69 46.08 -28.78
CA ARG A 1139 -18.77 47.00 -29.19
C ARG A 1139 -19.61 46.43 -30.36
N ALA A 1140 -18.99 45.77 -31.33
CA ALA A 1140 -19.72 44.99 -32.35
C ALA A 1140 -20.51 43.83 -31.72
N GLY A 1141 -19.99 43.23 -30.64
CA GLY A 1141 -20.72 42.27 -29.81
C GLY A 1141 -22.02 42.84 -29.22
N TYR A 1142 -21.98 44.06 -28.66
CA TYR A 1142 -23.19 44.75 -28.20
C TYR A 1142 -24.19 45.07 -29.33
N PHE A 1143 -23.71 45.25 -30.56
CA PHE A 1143 -24.54 45.62 -31.71
C PHE A 1143 -25.48 44.49 -32.19
N VAL A 1144 -25.03 43.23 -32.11
CA VAL A 1144 -25.70 42.08 -32.79
C VAL A 1144 -25.96 40.89 -31.84
N HIS A 1145 -25.79 41.05 -30.53
CA HIS A 1145 -25.86 39.92 -29.58
C HIS A 1145 -27.18 39.13 -29.56
N GLU A 1146 -28.30 39.68 -30.07
CA GLU A 1146 -29.58 38.96 -30.28
C GLU A 1146 -29.56 37.97 -31.47
N VAL A 1147 -28.61 38.15 -32.39
CA VAL A 1147 -28.66 37.62 -33.76
C VAL A 1147 -27.43 36.76 -34.07
N ALA A 1148 -26.23 37.16 -33.66
CA ALA A 1148 -24.98 36.40 -33.80
C ALA A 1148 -23.97 36.73 -32.69
N ASP A 1149 -23.18 35.73 -32.29
CA ASP A 1149 -22.01 35.93 -31.44
C ASP A 1149 -20.77 36.17 -32.32
N PHE A 1150 -20.18 37.36 -32.21
CA PHE A 1150 -18.96 37.76 -32.91
C PHE A 1150 -17.69 37.61 -32.05
N THR A 1151 -17.77 37.04 -30.85
CA THR A 1151 -16.61 36.82 -29.98
C THR A 1151 -15.55 35.98 -30.72
N GLY A 1152 -14.39 36.57 -30.94
CA GLY A 1152 -13.27 35.96 -31.68
C GLY A 1152 -13.18 36.27 -33.17
N CYS A 1153 -13.99 37.19 -33.72
CA CYS A 1153 -13.73 37.76 -35.05
C CYS A 1153 -12.50 38.67 -34.98
N ALA A 1154 -11.50 38.43 -35.84
CA ALA A 1154 -10.25 39.21 -35.89
C ALA A 1154 -10.19 40.18 -37.09
N SER A 1155 -11.17 40.08 -37.99
CA SER A 1155 -11.29 40.88 -39.22
C SER A 1155 -12.76 41.18 -39.55
N TRP A 1156 -12.98 42.14 -40.45
CA TRP A 1156 -14.31 42.37 -41.02
C TRP A 1156 -14.82 41.18 -41.87
N ASP A 1157 -13.92 40.37 -42.42
CA ASP A 1157 -14.30 39.21 -43.24
C ASP A 1157 -14.79 38.04 -42.36
N ASP A 1158 -14.28 37.92 -41.13
CA ASP A 1158 -14.84 37.01 -40.11
C ASP A 1158 -16.27 37.43 -39.73
N VAL A 1159 -16.51 38.74 -39.58
CA VAL A 1159 -17.85 39.28 -39.28
C VAL A 1159 -18.81 39.02 -40.44
N GLU A 1160 -18.39 39.24 -41.68
CA GLU A 1160 -19.22 38.90 -42.85
C GLU A 1160 -19.50 37.39 -42.94
N THR A 1161 -18.49 36.56 -42.63
CA THR A 1161 -18.63 35.10 -42.60
C THR A 1161 -19.63 34.65 -41.53
N ARG A 1162 -19.56 35.20 -40.31
CA ARG A 1162 -20.54 34.96 -39.25
C ARG A 1162 -21.95 35.43 -39.62
N LEU A 1163 -22.09 36.54 -40.35
CA LEU A 1163 -23.39 37.00 -40.87
C LEU A 1163 -23.97 36.05 -41.94
N LYS A 1164 -23.13 35.31 -42.69
CA LYS A 1164 -23.60 34.27 -43.62
C LYS A 1164 -24.28 33.09 -42.92
N ASP A 1165 -23.93 32.81 -41.66
CA ASP A 1165 -24.54 31.73 -40.85
C ASP A 1165 -25.90 32.12 -40.23
N VAL A 1166 -26.23 33.42 -40.20
CA VAL A 1166 -27.50 33.92 -39.64
C VAL A 1166 -28.67 33.66 -40.61
N SER A 1167 -29.86 33.36 -40.08
CA SER A 1167 -31.09 33.28 -40.87
C SER A 1167 -31.45 34.64 -41.48
N ASN A 1168 -31.86 34.65 -42.76
CA ASN A 1168 -32.16 35.88 -43.49
C ASN A 1168 -33.23 36.72 -42.77
N THR A 1169 -34.25 36.08 -42.18
CA THR A 1169 -35.32 36.74 -41.41
C THR A 1169 -34.79 37.56 -40.24
N LYS A 1170 -33.87 37.01 -39.42
CA LYS A 1170 -33.28 37.73 -38.28
C LYS A 1170 -32.43 38.92 -38.72
N LEU A 1171 -31.69 38.79 -39.84
CA LEU A 1171 -30.93 39.91 -40.39
C LEU A 1171 -31.85 41.03 -40.89
N LYS A 1172 -33.01 40.68 -41.47
CA LYS A 1172 -34.01 41.67 -41.88
C LYS A 1172 -34.66 42.37 -40.69
N GLU A 1173 -35.07 41.62 -39.67
CA GLU A 1173 -35.59 42.18 -38.40
C GLU A 1173 -34.58 43.14 -37.74
N MET A 1174 -33.29 42.77 -37.72
CA MET A 1174 -32.22 43.61 -37.19
C MET A 1174 -32.08 44.93 -37.98
N LEU A 1175 -32.08 44.87 -39.31
CA LEU A 1175 -32.00 46.07 -40.16
C LEU A 1175 -33.24 46.96 -40.03
N GLN A 1176 -34.43 46.38 -39.90
CA GLN A 1176 -35.68 47.11 -39.65
C GLN A 1176 -35.64 47.82 -38.29
N ARG A 1177 -35.20 47.14 -37.21
CA ARG A 1177 -34.99 47.75 -35.89
C ARG A 1177 -33.97 48.89 -35.90
N LYS A 1178 -33.04 48.88 -36.87
CA LYS A 1178 -32.04 49.93 -37.09
C LYS A 1178 -32.47 51.02 -38.08
N GLY A 1179 -33.74 51.06 -38.47
CA GLY A 1179 -34.29 52.14 -39.30
C GLY A 1179 -33.83 52.13 -40.76
N VAL A 1180 -33.31 51.00 -41.27
CA VAL A 1180 -32.95 50.86 -42.68
C VAL A 1180 -34.23 50.75 -43.50
N ALA A 1181 -34.67 51.88 -44.08
CA ALA A 1181 -35.98 52.04 -44.71
C ALA A 1181 -36.27 50.99 -45.81
N GLU A 1182 -35.29 50.67 -46.65
CA GLU A 1182 -35.38 49.62 -47.66
C GLU A 1182 -34.44 48.45 -47.31
N VAL A 1183 -35.00 47.41 -46.69
CA VAL A 1183 -34.26 46.18 -46.41
C VAL A 1183 -34.28 45.25 -47.64
N PRO A 1184 -33.12 44.89 -48.23
CA PRO A 1184 -33.08 44.13 -49.48
C PRO A 1184 -33.78 42.76 -49.41
N SER A 1185 -34.27 42.28 -50.56
CA SER A 1185 -34.94 40.99 -50.65
C SER A 1185 -33.96 39.81 -50.50
N SER A 1186 -32.80 39.87 -51.16
CA SER A 1186 -31.82 38.76 -51.25
C SER A 1186 -30.82 38.74 -50.09
N LYS A 1187 -30.47 37.53 -49.60
CA LYS A 1187 -29.56 37.35 -48.46
C LYS A 1187 -28.19 38.03 -48.64
N PRO A 1188 -27.52 37.99 -49.81
CA PRO A 1188 -26.25 38.70 -50.00
C PRO A 1188 -26.39 40.22 -49.88
N ALA A 1189 -27.47 40.80 -50.40
CA ALA A 1189 -27.72 42.23 -50.28
C ALA A 1189 -28.07 42.65 -48.85
N VAL A 1190 -28.81 41.81 -48.11
CA VAL A 1190 -29.08 41.96 -46.67
C VAL A 1190 -27.79 41.94 -45.86
N ILE A 1191 -26.88 40.99 -46.12
CA ILE A 1191 -25.56 40.93 -45.45
C ILE A 1191 -24.73 42.18 -45.81
N LYS A 1192 -24.73 42.63 -47.06
CA LYS A 1192 -24.03 43.85 -47.50
C LYS A 1192 -24.66 45.13 -46.92
N ALA A 1193 -25.95 45.14 -46.59
CA ALA A 1193 -26.60 46.22 -45.84
C ALA A 1193 -26.22 46.17 -44.35
N ALA A 1194 -26.22 44.99 -43.72
CA ALA A 1194 -25.77 44.79 -42.35
C ALA A 1194 -24.30 45.19 -42.15
N MET A 1195 -23.41 44.78 -43.06
CA MET A 1195 -21.99 45.17 -43.05
C MET A 1195 -21.80 46.68 -43.24
N ARG A 1196 -22.64 47.35 -44.05
CA ARG A 1196 -22.61 48.82 -44.19
C ARG A 1196 -23.11 49.52 -42.93
N SER A 1197 -24.22 49.08 -42.33
CA SER A 1197 -24.75 49.63 -41.07
C SER A 1197 -23.75 49.45 -39.92
N LEU A 1198 -23.14 48.27 -39.78
CA LEU A 1198 -22.05 48.01 -38.84
C LEU A 1198 -20.86 48.95 -39.07
N ARG A 1199 -20.34 49.04 -40.29
CA ARG A 1199 -19.18 49.91 -40.59
C ARG A 1199 -19.50 51.40 -40.41
N ALA A 1200 -20.74 51.83 -40.60
CA ALA A 1200 -21.18 53.21 -40.39
C ALA A 1200 -21.22 53.60 -38.90
N GLU A 1201 -21.57 52.67 -37.99
CA GLU A 1201 -21.51 52.92 -36.54
C GLU A 1201 -20.09 52.85 -35.95
N PHE A 1202 -19.07 52.47 -36.73
CA PHE A 1202 -17.66 52.50 -36.33
C PHE A 1202 -16.77 53.33 -37.30
N PRO A 1203 -16.97 54.66 -37.41
CA PRO A 1203 -16.04 55.52 -38.15
C PRO A 1203 -14.67 55.53 -37.45
N ARG A 1204 -13.63 55.20 -38.22
CA ARG A 1204 -12.19 55.28 -37.92
C ARG A 1204 -11.82 55.95 -36.58
N VAL A 1205 -11.47 55.13 -35.59
CA VAL A 1205 -10.45 55.54 -34.60
C VAL A 1205 -9.12 55.46 -35.34
N GLN A 1206 -8.47 56.60 -35.52
CA GLN A 1206 -7.17 56.74 -36.19
C GLN A 1206 -6.04 56.69 -35.15
#